data_AF-A0A4Y5YBI6-F1
#
_entry.id   AF-A0A4Y5YBI6-F1
#
_cell.length_a   1.000
_cell.length_b   1.000
_cell.length_c   1.000
_cell.angle_alpha   90.00
_cell.angle_beta   90.00
_cell.angle_gamma   90.00
#
_symmetry.space_group_name_H-M   'P 1'
#
loop_
_entity.id
_entity.type
_entity.pdbx_description
1 polymer ?
#
loop_
_entity_poly.entity_id
_entity_poly.type
_entity_poly.pdbx_seq_one_letter_code
_entity_poly.pdbx_strand_id
1 'polypeptide(L)'
;MKFRVWIVLVVILFVALTGWFYFNQQLTDPIASSPSQPSKTLGNQIQNLPGPSLETDVKVIPTNNYAVCKTLLQNNDKQSGDWASDNYLGWDKYLNEYSLDEVTLVVEKLSSEYAAVNFKVTQLRKNSELVQFNQKYTQLLHQDLVNQGVDLNDEFFREATVTRKVPLPEFENISNLSLEQQKALFDNVTPTIDDAAALMLDKHVSDQMMIIILDHINGLNAIVGFEELDTVSILDYAIYGSRIDVVKYLLESGVEPTQDSYLASSMEWALSGLTYKPNHQTAAIEMIKMLQARQVNARFNQQDRTLVEGFFPKNYYQFEAEKIESLLQLYGLDLLSIEGKTLPRIAEDHPLLQALQAQQLAFSEQELNVTDLGNVLSQCRTTVNHINQQWQPKSSASLLDQAEKDYLLDPQQTINQLAKIDPSLVDCLITRVTPYQRPQRYIPNLNQQFRLLDDGNINGFIDAVLTLPLTDANKNLLFTQALEFDSYFYDELLNSELYVDPIQYYDFNSHMFSPKFLSGLDDSGYDLYEQDNRGKTLLYYAVINGNLINITYIVDQKLPFKGRSTEPLLSKGLDPLHVALSIEPWQFKPEDAVEKVDLLMRYQPKIDEFHLRRMGLIKLKYPDVYQQIISAYSQLKVIDDNALPLSICGI
;
A
#
# COMPACT_ATOMS: atom_id res chain seq x y z
N MET A 1 29.68 38.98 18.82
CA MET A 1 29.88 38.10 17.65
C MET A 1 28.53 37.87 17.00
N LYS A 2 28.38 38.21 15.72
CA LYS A 2 27.14 38.13 14.96
C LYS A 2 27.00 36.70 14.41
N PHE A 3 26.03 35.94 14.91
CA PHE A 3 25.67 34.63 14.35
C PHE A 3 24.94 34.84 13.02
N ARG A 4 25.46 34.27 11.93
CA ARG A 4 24.80 34.22 10.62
C ARG A 4 23.89 33.00 10.60
N VAL A 5 22.59 33.23 10.73
CA VAL A 5 21.54 32.24 10.41
C VAL A 5 21.43 32.17 8.89
N TRP A 6 21.66 31.00 8.30
CA TRP A 6 21.38 30.76 6.89
C TRP A 6 19.90 30.38 6.74
N ILE A 7 19.09 31.33 6.30
CA ILE A 7 17.70 31.09 5.86
C ILE A 7 17.78 30.54 4.43
N VAL A 8 17.31 29.32 4.21
CA VAL A 8 17.07 28.81 2.85
C VAL A 8 15.63 29.19 2.48
N LEU A 9 15.49 30.25 1.69
CA LEU A 9 14.25 30.69 1.05
C LEU A 9 14.24 30.14 -0.38
N VAL A 10 13.39 29.16 -0.68
CA VAL A 10 13.11 28.76 -2.06
C VAL A 10 12.03 29.70 -2.60
N VAL A 11 12.44 30.77 -3.29
CA VAL A 11 11.53 31.72 -3.94
C VAL A 11 11.44 31.39 -5.43
N ILE A 12 10.30 30.84 -5.87
CA ILE A 12 9.92 30.77 -7.28
C ILE A 12 9.39 32.15 -7.68
N LEU A 13 10.30 33.01 -8.12
CA LEU A 13 10.02 34.38 -8.57
C LEU A 13 9.43 34.45 -10.00
N PHE A 14 8.85 33.35 -10.50
CA PHE A 14 8.38 33.24 -11.89
C PHE A 14 6.85 33.07 -12.06
N VAL A 15 6.10 32.83 -10.98
CA VAL A 15 4.62 32.67 -11.05
C VAL A 15 3.87 33.95 -10.64
N ALA A 16 4.48 34.79 -9.81
CA ALA A 16 3.85 36.02 -9.30
C ALA A 16 3.66 37.14 -10.36
N LEU A 17 4.42 37.11 -11.46
CA LEU A 17 4.32 38.13 -12.52
C LEU A 17 3.32 37.80 -13.63
N THR A 18 2.88 36.55 -13.76
CA THR A 18 1.86 36.14 -14.75
C THR A 18 0.46 35.98 -14.15
N GLY A 19 0.35 35.67 -12.84
CA GLY A 19 -0.94 35.55 -12.15
C GLY A 19 -1.64 36.89 -11.85
N TRP A 20 -0.88 37.97 -11.66
CA TRP A 20 -1.44 39.29 -11.33
C TRP A 20 -2.29 39.88 -12.47
N PHE A 21 -2.03 39.53 -13.73
CA PHE A 21 -2.78 40.09 -14.85
C PHE A 21 -4.13 39.39 -15.13
N TYR A 22 -4.38 38.20 -14.56
CA TYR A 22 -5.58 37.42 -14.88
C TYR A 22 -6.72 37.56 -13.86
N PHE A 23 -6.42 37.93 -12.61
CA PHE A 23 -7.42 37.92 -11.52
C PHE A 23 -8.10 39.27 -11.23
N ASN A 24 -7.72 40.35 -11.90
CA ASN A 24 -8.18 41.71 -11.56
C ASN A 24 -9.41 42.21 -12.36
N GLN A 25 -10.26 41.33 -12.89
CA GLN A 25 -11.46 41.74 -13.65
C GLN A 25 -12.83 41.36 -13.05
N GLN A 26 -12.91 40.67 -11.92
CA GLN A 26 -14.21 40.46 -11.28
C GLN A 26 -14.07 40.60 -9.77
N LEU A 27 -14.50 41.74 -9.24
CA LEU A 27 -15.25 41.93 -7.99
C LEU A 27 -15.31 43.43 -7.63
N THR A 28 -16.43 44.06 -7.99
CA THR A 28 -17.05 45.22 -7.30
C THR A 28 -18.32 44.62 -6.67
N ASP A 29 -18.80 44.91 -5.47
CA ASP A 29 -18.53 45.89 -4.42
C ASP A 29 -19.02 45.26 -3.07
N PRO A 30 -18.71 45.87 -1.91
CA PRO A 30 -18.75 45.24 -0.58
C PRO A 30 -20.09 45.39 0.15
N ILE A 31 -20.45 44.44 1.01
CA ILE A 31 -21.42 44.68 2.10
C ILE A 31 -20.74 44.49 3.46
N ALA A 32 -20.60 45.65 4.08
CA ALA A 32 -20.38 46.00 5.48
C ALA A 32 -20.46 44.91 6.56
N SER A 33 -19.40 44.95 7.37
CA SER A 33 -19.20 44.38 8.69
C SER A 33 -20.20 44.83 9.76
N SER A 34 -20.37 44.02 10.80
CA SER A 34 -20.14 44.44 12.19
C SER A 34 -20.26 43.31 13.23
N PRO A 35 -19.68 43.48 14.44
CA PRO A 35 -18.91 42.45 15.13
C PRO A 35 -19.56 41.93 16.42
N SER A 36 -19.06 40.81 16.94
CA SER A 36 -19.18 40.50 18.37
C SER A 36 -18.10 39.52 18.85
N GLN A 37 -17.15 40.02 19.63
CA GLN A 37 -16.44 39.28 20.68
C GLN A 37 -17.24 39.38 22.00
N PRO A 38 -16.79 38.83 23.15
CA PRO A 38 -16.48 37.43 23.47
C PRO A 38 -17.21 36.99 24.77
N SER A 39 -17.45 35.70 25.02
CA SER A 39 -17.39 35.18 26.39
C SER A 39 -17.48 33.66 26.55
N LYS A 40 -16.56 33.19 27.39
CA LYS A 40 -16.53 31.95 28.18
C LYS A 40 -17.90 31.59 28.77
N THR A 41 -18.31 30.32 28.70
CA THR A 41 -18.37 29.39 29.85
C THR A 41 -19.01 28.05 29.45
N LEU A 42 -18.40 26.99 29.98
CA LEU A 42 -18.89 25.61 29.99
C LEU A 42 -20.21 25.53 30.79
N GLY A 43 -21.26 24.99 30.17
CA GLY A 43 -22.54 24.78 30.86
C GLY A 43 -23.42 23.78 30.11
N ASN A 44 -23.55 22.57 30.67
CA ASN A 44 -24.55 21.58 30.30
C ASN A 44 -25.96 22.20 30.28
N GLN A 45 -26.61 22.24 29.11
CA GLN A 45 -28.07 22.24 29.00
C GLN A 45 -28.50 21.45 27.77
N ILE A 46 -29.00 20.24 28.02
CA ILE A 46 -29.94 19.54 27.14
C ILE A 46 -31.18 20.43 27.07
N GLN A 47 -31.44 21.05 25.92
CA GLN A 47 -32.73 21.67 25.61
C GLN A 47 -33.35 20.98 24.40
N ASN A 48 -34.45 20.26 24.68
CA ASN A 48 -35.42 19.82 23.69
C ASN A 48 -35.99 21.03 22.95
N LEU A 49 -35.81 21.09 21.63
CA LEU A 49 -36.54 21.98 20.73
C LEU A 49 -37.54 21.14 19.91
N PRO A 50 -38.83 21.53 19.85
CA PRO A 50 -39.82 20.86 19.00
C PRO A 50 -39.56 21.25 17.54
N GLY A 51 -39.48 20.24 16.68
CA GLY A 51 -38.92 20.39 15.33
C GLY A 51 -39.83 21.03 14.28
N PRO A 52 -39.28 21.25 13.08
CA PRO A 52 -39.99 20.98 11.84
C PRO A 52 -39.85 19.49 11.53
N SER A 53 -40.98 18.80 11.36
CA SER A 53 -41.03 17.44 10.79
C SER A 53 -40.53 17.49 9.35
N LEU A 54 -39.23 17.32 9.17
CA LEU A 54 -38.67 16.80 7.94
C LEU A 54 -38.86 15.28 8.02
N GLU A 55 -39.75 14.74 7.20
CA GLU A 55 -39.73 13.32 6.86
C GLU A 55 -38.35 13.03 6.28
N THR A 56 -37.42 12.58 7.13
CA THR A 56 -36.21 11.92 6.68
C THR A 56 -36.67 10.58 6.15
N ASP A 57 -36.56 10.40 4.84
CA ASP A 57 -36.77 9.11 4.18
C ASP A 57 -35.64 8.18 4.66
N VAL A 58 -35.86 7.53 5.80
CA VAL A 58 -34.88 6.65 6.46
C VAL A 58 -34.63 5.48 5.52
N LYS A 59 -33.40 5.37 5.03
CA LYS A 59 -33.01 4.30 4.11
C LYS A 59 -33.07 2.96 4.85
N VAL A 60 -34.13 2.20 4.65
CA VAL A 60 -34.24 0.83 5.16
C VAL A 60 -33.19 -0.02 4.44
N ILE A 61 -32.15 -0.42 5.17
CA ILE A 61 -31.08 -1.26 4.62
C ILE A 61 -31.53 -2.73 4.64
N PRO A 62 -31.56 -3.44 3.50
CA PRO A 62 -31.83 -4.87 3.46
C PRO A 62 -30.63 -5.65 4.01
N THR A 63 -30.63 -5.92 5.32
CA THR A 63 -29.54 -6.60 6.03
C THR A 63 -29.38 -8.08 5.69
N ASN A 64 -30.29 -8.65 4.90
CA ASN A 64 -30.22 -10.00 4.35
C ASN A 64 -29.54 -10.07 2.96
N ASN A 65 -29.22 -8.93 2.34
CA ASN A 65 -28.57 -8.89 1.03
C ASN A 65 -27.05 -8.77 1.18
N TYR A 66 -26.32 -9.75 0.66
CA TYR A 66 -24.85 -9.79 0.75
C TYR A 66 -24.17 -8.56 0.19
N ALA A 67 -24.52 -8.16 -1.04
CA ALA A 67 -23.88 -7.06 -1.74
C ALA A 67 -24.09 -5.74 -0.99
N VAL A 68 -25.33 -5.47 -0.60
CA VAL A 68 -25.68 -4.28 0.18
C VAL A 68 -24.92 -4.25 1.50
N CYS A 69 -24.89 -5.37 2.22
CA CYS A 69 -24.17 -5.45 3.48
C CYS A 69 -22.66 -5.30 3.32
N LYS A 70 -22.05 -5.92 2.30
CA LYS A 70 -20.62 -5.78 2.02
C LYS A 70 -20.28 -4.32 1.71
N THR A 71 -21.05 -3.66 0.85
CA THR A 71 -20.86 -2.24 0.52
C THR A 71 -21.03 -1.35 1.75
N LEU A 72 -22.04 -1.60 2.59
CA LEU A 72 -22.24 -0.82 3.80
C LEU A 72 -21.07 -0.98 4.78
N LEU A 73 -20.58 -2.20 4.99
CA LEU A 73 -19.42 -2.46 5.86
C LEU A 73 -18.17 -1.73 5.34
N GLN A 74 -17.88 -1.83 4.03
CA GLN A 74 -16.76 -1.12 3.41
C GLN A 74 -16.87 0.40 3.52
N ASN A 75 -18.07 0.95 3.27
CA ASN A 75 -18.32 2.37 3.41
C ASN A 75 -18.19 2.82 4.86
N ASN A 76 -18.68 2.03 5.82
CA ASN A 76 -18.50 2.32 7.24
C ASN A 76 -17.02 2.29 7.63
N ASP A 77 -16.26 1.29 7.21
CA ASP A 77 -14.83 1.21 7.52
C ASP A 77 -14.09 2.44 6.96
N LYS A 78 -14.46 2.90 5.76
CA LYS A 78 -13.97 4.16 5.20
C LYS A 78 -14.36 5.37 6.07
N GLN A 79 -15.63 5.56 6.40
CA GLN A 79 -16.09 6.70 7.20
C GLN A 79 -15.46 6.71 8.61
N SER A 80 -15.35 5.54 9.24
CA SER A 80 -14.65 5.38 10.52
C SER A 80 -13.17 5.79 10.42
N GLY A 81 -12.50 5.41 9.33
CA GLY A 81 -11.11 5.80 9.05
C GLY A 81 -10.95 7.29 8.79
N ASP A 82 -11.83 7.88 7.97
CA ASP A 82 -11.86 9.32 7.66
C ASP A 82 -12.06 10.12 8.96
N TRP A 83 -13.01 9.72 9.82
CA TRP A 83 -13.21 10.31 11.14
C TRP A 83 -11.95 10.24 12.02
N ALA A 84 -11.29 9.08 12.07
CA ALA A 84 -10.10 8.90 12.89
C ALA A 84 -8.95 9.79 12.42
N SER A 85 -8.79 9.93 11.10
CA SER A 85 -7.82 10.82 10.44
C SER A 85 -8.10 12.29 10.75
N ASP A 86 -9.35 12.74 10.57
CA ASP A 86 -9.74 14.13 10.81
C ASP A 86 -9.55 14.55 12.27
N ASN A 87 -9.69 13.60 13.19
CA ASN A 87 -9.47 13.84 14.61
C ASN A 87 -8.01 13.64 15.04
N TYR A 88 -7.12 13.10 14.19
CA TYR A 88 -5.75 12.66 14.53
C TYR A 88 -4.89 13.72 15.25
N LEU A 89 -4.99 14.99 14.82
CA LEU A 89 -4.22 16.07 15.44
C LEU A 89 -4.74 16.45 16.84
N GLY A 90 -5.96 16.05 17.20
CA GLY A 90 -6.62 16.42 18.45
C GLY A 90 -6.57 15.36 19.55
N TRP A 91 -5.87 14.24 19.37
CA TRP A 91 -5.83 13.16 20.37
C TRP A 91 -4.96 13.49 21.59
N ASP A 92 -4.00 14.40 21.44
CA ASP A 92 -3.09 14.81 22.51
C ASP A 92 -3.82 15.50 23.68
N LYS A 93 -5.00 16.09 23.43
CA LYS A 93 -5.84 16.70 24.47
C LYS A 93 -6.26 15.71 25.56
N TYR A 94 -6.35 14.41 25.24
CA TYR A 94 -6.73 13.37 26.20
C TYR A 94 -5.60 13.01 27.17
N LEU A 95 -4.35 13.41 26.88
CA LEU A 95 -3.20 13.21 27.77
C LEU A 95 -3.29 14.04 29.06
N ASN A 96 -4.25 14.97 29.17
CA ASN A 96 -4.53 15.68 30.42
C ASN A 96 -5.23 14.79 31.46
N GLU A 97 -5.91 13.72 31.02
CA GLU A 97 -6.74 12.86 31.88
C GLU A 97 -6.33 11.39 31.83
N TYR A 98 -5.69 10.95 30.74
CA TYR A 98 -5.28 9.57 30.50
C TYR A 98 -3.78 9.47 30.26
N SER A 99 -3.19 8.31 30.53
CA SER A 99 -1.77 8.07 30.25
C SER A 99 -1.48 7.98 28.74
N LEU A 100 -0.21 8.19 28.36
CA LEU A 100 0.24 8.04 26.97
C LEU A 100 -0.06 6.65 26.42
N ASP A 101 0.11 5.60 27.23
CA ASP A 101 -0.17 4.22 26.82
C ASP A 101 -1.66 4.00 26.56
N GLU A 102 -2.53 4.49 27.45
CA GLU A 102 -3.98 4.40 27.26
C GLU A 102 -4.41 5.09 25.97
N VAL A 103 -4.00 6.35 25.76
CA VAL A 103 -4.38 7.09 24.54
C VAL A 103 -3.81 6.41 23.29
N THR A 104 -2.58 5.90 23.34
CA THR A 104 -1.96 5.17 22.21
C THR A 104 -2.78 3.95 21.82
N LEU A 105 -3.22 3.15 22.79
CA LEU A 105 -4.05 1.96 22.54
C LEU A 105 -5.44 2.33 22.01
N VAL A 106 -6.01 3.46 22.43
CA VAL A 106 -7.26 3.95 21.85
C VAL A 106 -7.06 4.37 20.39
N VAL A 107 -5.96 5.08 20.08
CA VAL A 107 -5.61 5.44 18.69
C VAL A 107 -5.46 4.19 17.83
N GLU A 108 -4.79 3.15 18.34
CA GLU A 108 -4.63 1.87 17.64
C GLU A 108 -5.99 1.23 17.32
N LYS A 109 -6.88 1.18 18.31
CA LYS A 109 -8.23 0.59 18.19
C LYS A 109 -9.14 1.31 17.22
N LEU A 110 -9.02 2.63 17.12
CA LEU A 110 -9.94 3.48 16.33
C LEU A 110 -9.39 3.88 14.97
N SER A 111 -8.07 3.84 14.80
CA SER A 111 -7.38 4.19 13.56
C SER A 111 -6.58 2.99 13.07
N SER A 112 -5.29 2.93 13.41
CA SER A 112 -4.38 1.88 12.97
C SER A 112 -3.16 1.82 13.88
N GLU A 113 -2.45 0.69 13.86
CA GLU A 113 -1.18 0.54 14.56
C GLU A 113 -0.17 1.61 14.12
N TYR A 114 -0.10 1.92 12.82
CA TYR A 114 0.78 2.96 12.28
C TYR A 114 0.48 4.34 12.91
N ALA A 115 -0.80 4.71 12.98
CA ALA A 115 -1.21 5.98 13.60
C ALA A 115 -0.84 6.01 15.09
N ALA A 116 -1.02 4.91 15.81
CA ALA A 116 -0.69 4.82 17.23
C ALA A 116 0.81 4.94 17.49
N VAL A 117 1.64 4.32 16.65
CA VAL A 117 3.10 4.41 16.73
C VAL A 117 3.57 5.84 16.49
N ASN A 118 3.08 6.44 15.40
CA ASN A 118 3.39 7.82 15.08
C ASN A 118 2.97 8.75 16.23
N PHE A 119 1.75 8.59 16.74
CA PHE A 119 1.25 9.36 17.88
C PHE A 119 2.19 9.21 19.08
N LYS A 120 2.51 7.99 19.50
CA LYS A 120 3.33 7.75 20.68
C LYS A 120 4.74 8.34 20.52
N VAL A 121 5.39 8.09 19.39
CA VAL A 121 6.73 8.63 19.11
C VAL A 121 6.71 10.17 19.08
N THR A 122 5.73 10.79 18.42
CA THR A 122 5.57 12.26 18.41
C THR A 122 5.43 12.81 19.83
N GLN A 123 4.64 12.17 20.70
CA GLN A 123 4.49 12.64 22.09
C GLN A 123 5.79 12.48 22.89
N LEU A 124 6.52 11.38 22.71
CA LEU A 124 7.82 11.18 23.35
C LEU A 124 8.86 12.22 22.86
N ARG A 125 8.83 12.57 21.57
CA ARG A 125 9.73 13.57 20.96
C ARG A 125 9.39 15.01 21.31
N LYS A 126 8.19 15.30 21.81
CA LYS A 126 7.68 16.68 22.02
C LYS A 126 8.64 17.59 22.80
N ASN A 127 9.43 17.01 23.70
CA ASN A 127 10.39 17.73 24.53
C ASN A 127 11.86 17.54 24.12
N SER A 128 12.14 16.89 22.99
CA SER A 128 13.49 16.83 22.43
C SER A 128 14.00 18.21 22.05
N GLU A 129 15.33 18.39 22.08
CA GLU A 129 15.96 19.68 21.75
C GLU A 129 15.60 20.13 20.33
N LEU A 130 15.63 19.23 19.36
CA LEU A 130 15.26 19.51 17.97
C LEU A 130 13.81 19.97 17.83
N VAL A 131 12.87 19.25 18.45
CA VAL A 131 11.44 19.61 18.33
C VAL A 131 11.16 20.94 19.02
N GLN A 132 11.73 21.18 20.20
CA GLN A 132 11.59 22.48 20.89
C GLN A 132 12.22 23.62 20.10
N PHE A 133 13.37 23.38 19.45
CA PHE A 133 13.97 24.34 18.52
C PHE A 133 13.00 24.64 17.37
N ASN A 134 12.52 23.62 16.66
CA ASN A 134 11.64 23.79 15.51
C ASN A 134 10.36 24.54 15.88
N GLN A 135 9.73 24.19 17.01
CA GLN A 135 8.54 24.86 17.54
C GLN A 135 8.82 26.33 17.84
N LYS A 136 9.90 26.64 18.58
CA LYS A 136 10.26 28.02 18.94
C LYS A 136 10.49 28.88 17.70
N TYR A 137 11.24 28.39 16.72
CA TYR A 137 11.55 29.17 15.52
C TYR A 137 10.36 29.28 14.55
N THR A 138 9.49 28.27 14.52
CA THR A 138 8.20 28.36 13.82
C THR A 138 7.33 29.46 14.44
N GLN A 139 7.22 29.50 15.77
CA GLN A 139 6.49 30.56 16.46
C GLN A 139 7.07 31.96 16.19
N LEU A 140 8.40 32.09 16.17
CA LEU A 140 9.06 33.36 15.82
C LEU A 140 8.81 33.78 14.38
N LEU A 141 8.82 32.83 13.43
CA LEU A 141 8.46 33.09 12.04
C LEU A 141 7.02 33.59 11.93
N HIS A 142 6.08 32.91 12.58
CA HIS A 142 4.66 33.31 12.60
C HIS A 142 4.49 34.71 13.19
N GLN A 143 5.19 35.03 14.29
CA GLN A 143 5.18 36.38 14.87
C GLN A 143 5.72 37.44 13.91
N ASP A 144 6.82 37.16 13.19
CA ASP A 144 7.40 38.08 12.22
C ASP A 144 6.47 38.30 11.02
N LEU A 145 5.85 37.24 10.50
CA LEU A 145 4.84 37.32 9.43
C LEU A 145 3.65 38.19 9.84
N VAL A 146 3.10 37.97 11.04
CA VAL A 146 2.00 38.81 11.58
C VAL A 146 2.43 40.27 11.72
N ASN A 147 3.65 40.53 12.21
CA ASN A 147 4.18 41.89 12.34
C ASN A 147 4.38 42.58 10.98
N GLN A 148 4.58 41.81 9.91
CA GLN A 148 4.67 42.30 8.53
C GLN A 148 3.29 42.46 7.85
N GLY A 149 2.19 42.22 8.58
CA GLY A 149 0.83 42.34 8.07
C GLY A 149 0.36 41.13 7.26
N VAL A 150 1.04 39.99 7.38
CA VAL A 150 0.60 38.73 6.76
C VAL A 150 -0.53 38.13 7.60
N ASP A 151 -1.62 37.75 6.94
CA ASP A 151 -2.71 37.01 7.56
C ASP A 151 -2.34 35.52 7.63
N LEU A 152 -2.11 35.00 8.85
CA LEU A 152 -1.82 33.58 9.05
C LEU A 152 -3.03 32.66 8.83
N ASN A 153 -4.22 33.22 8.58
CA ASN A 153 -5.37 32.43 8.14
C ASN A 153 -5.30 32.06 6.66
N ASP A 154 -4.40 32.70 5.90
CA ASP A 154 -4.08 32.28 4.54
C ASP A 154 -3.43 30.89 4.58
N GLU A 155 -3.97 29.98 3.76
CA GLU A 155 -3.58 28.57 3.70
C GLU A 155 -2.07 28.38 3.49
N PHE A 156 -1.43 29.28 2.73
CA PHE A 156 0.01 29.23 2.47
C PHE A 156 0.86 29.49 3.72
N PHE A 157 0.44 30.43 4.58
CA PHE A 157 1.23 30.84 5.75
C PHE A 157 0.84 30.10 7.03
N ARG A 158 -0.37 29.55 7.10
CA ARG A 158 -0.87 28.74 8.22
C ARG A 158 0.03 27.53 8.50
N GLU A 159 0.55 26.91 7.45
CA GLU A 159 1.37 25.69 7.52
C GLU A 159 2.87 25.96 7.41
N ALA A 160 3.31 27.22 7.42
CA ALA A 160 4.72 27.55 7.36
C ALA A 160 5.45 27.08 8.62
N THR A 161 6.37 26.12 8.49
CA THR A 161 7.18 25.60 9.59
C THR A 161 8.67 25.88 9.40
N VAL A 162 9.38 26.08 10.50
CA VAL A 162 10.85 26.14 10.52
C VAL A 162 11.38 24.84 11.10
N THR A 163 12.22 24.14 10.33
CA THR A 163 12.92 22.94 10.76
C THR A 163 14.43 23.17 10.75
N ARG A 164 15.12 22.74 11.81
CA ARG A 164 16.58 22.63 11.81
C ARG A 164 16.97 21.47 10.90
N LYS A 165 17.93 21.71 10.01
CA LYS A 165 18.51 20.66 9.17
C LYS A 165 19.25 19.64 10.05
N VAL A 166 19.05 18.35 9.78
CA VAL A 166 19.73 17.24 10.46
C VAL A 166 20.28 16.28 9.40
N PRO A 167 21.58 15.91 9.43
CA PRO A 167 22.57 16.51 10.31
C PRO A 167 22.81 17.98 9.94
N LEU A 168 23.45 18.76 10.82
CA LEU A 168 23.86 20.12 10.51
C LEU A 168 24.68 20.17 9.20
N PRO A 169 24.55 21.23 8.38
CA PRO A 169 25.22 21.33 7.07
C PRO A 169 26.72 21.05 7.12
N GLU A 170 27.38 21.41 8.22
CA GLU A 170 28.81 21.20 8.44
C GLU A 170 29.18 19.71 8.54
N PHE A 171 28.23 18.83 8.85
CA PHE A 171 28.42 17.39 8.97
C PHE A 171 27.98 16.59 7.73
N GLU A 172 27.27 17.18 6.76
CA GLU A 172 26.74 16.45 5.58
C GLU A 172 27.79 15.70 4.75
N ASN A 173 29.03 16.19 4.75
CA ASN A 173 30.14 15.60 4.00
C ASN A 173 31.30 15.21 4.91
N ILE A 174 31.01 14.91 6.18
CA ILE A 174 32.05 14.61 7.18
C ILE A 174 32.94 13.43 6.78
N SER A 175 32.38 12.47 6.04
CA SER A 175 33.07 11.31 5.47
C SER A 175 34.09 11.67 4.37
N ASN A 176 33.98 12.85 3.75
CA ASN A 176 34.92 13.33 2.72
C ASN A 176 36.08 14.16 3.32
N LEU A 177 36.03 14.48 4.61
CA LEU A 177 37.06 15.27 5.30
C LEU A 177 38.22 14.37 5.77
N SER A 178 39.44 14.93 5.84
CA SER A 178 40.57 14.25 6.49
C SER A 178 40.35 14.15 8.01
N LEU A 179 41.03 13.23 8.69
CA LEU A 179 40.92 13.08 10.15
C LEU A 179 41.26 14.37 10.92
N GLU A 180 42.21 15.17 10.42
CA GLU A 180 42.54 16.47 11.02
C GLU A 180 41.42 17.50 10.81
N GLN A 181 40.81 17.53 9.62
CA GLN A 181 39.68 18.41 9.31
C GLN A 181 38.43 18.03 10.11
N GLN A 182 38.19 16.72 10.28
CA GLN A 182 37.13 16.19 11.13
C GLN A 182 37.31 16.62 12.58
N LYS A 183 38.52 16.52 13.14
CA LYS A 183 38.80 16.97 14.51
C LYS A 183 38.63 18.48 14.67
N ALA A 184 39.15 19.27 13.74
CA ALA A 184 39.03 20.73 13.77
C ALA A 184 37.58 21.22 13.62
N LEU A 185 36.69 20.42 13.03
CA LEU A 185 35.27 20.72 12.94
C LEU A 185 34.62 20.79 14.33
N PHE A 186 34.97 19.86 15.21
CA PHE A 186 34.42 19.77 16.57
C PHE A 186 34.88 20.91 17.50
N ASP A 187 35.98 21.60 17.18
CA ASP A 187 36.40 22.81 17.91
C ASP A 187 35.41 23.97 17.74
N ASN A 188 34.64 23.98 16.65
CA ASN A 188 33.78 25.09 16.26
C ASN A 188 32.29 24.74 16.21
N VAL A 189 31.95 23.47 16.04
CA VAL A 189 30.57 22.98 15.92
C VAL A 189 30.38 21.78 16.83
N THR A 190 29.48 21.93 17.81
CA THR A 190 29.11 20.84 18.72
C THR A 190 28.01 20.00 18.08
N PRO A 191 28.22 18.69 17.85
CA PRO A 191 27.18 17.81 17.34
C PRO A 191 26.05 17.64 18.36
N THR A 192 24.84 17.41 17.87
CA THR A 192 23.66 17.07 18.68
C THR A 192 23.38 15.57 18.61
N ILE A 193 22.52 15.07 19.51
CA ILE A 193 22.07 13.67 19.47
C ILE A 193 21.36 13.33 18.15
N ASP A 194 20.64 14.30 17.56
CA ASP A 194 19.96 14.16 16.27
C ASP A 194 20.95 14.07 15.11
N ASP A 195 22.05 14.86 15.16
CA ASP A 195 23.11 14.77 14.15
C ASP A 195 23.78 13.38 14.19
N ALA A 196 24.06 12.87 15.39
CA ALA A 196 24.58 11.52 15.55
C ALA A 196 23.61 10.46 15.02
N ALA A 197 22.32 10.59 15.32
CA ALA A 197 21.29 9.66 14.83
C ALA A 197 21.25 9.61 13.30
N ALA A 198 21.28 10.76 12.63
CA ALA A 198 21.31 10.82 11.17
C ALA A 198 22.60 10.23 10.58
N LEU A 199 23.76 10.55 11.16
CA LEU A 199 25.06 10.03 10.71
C LEU A 199 25.20 8.52 10.95
N MET A 200 24.50 7.95 11.93
CA MET A 200 24.45 6.49 12.13
C MET A 200 23.80 5.77 10.94
N LEU A 201 22.91 6.43 10.20
CA LEU A 201 22.30 5.86 9.00
C LEU A 201 23.19 6.01 7.75
N ASP A 202 24.21 6.85 7.78
CA ASP A 202 25.17 7.01 6.68
C ASP A 202 26.28 5.94 6.71
N LYS A 203 26.18 4.97 5.81
CA LYS A 203 27.17 3.89 5.63
C LYS A 203 28.61 4.36 5.35
N HIS A 204 28.81 5.62 4.95
CA HIS A 204 30.12 6.19 4.66
C HIS A 204 30.83 6.71 5.91
N VAL A 205 30.11 6.91 7.01
CA VAL A 205 30.69 7.28 8.31
C VAL A 205 31.14 6.02 9.04
N SER A 206 32.41 5.97 9.46
CA SER A 206 32.97 4.82 10.18
C SER A 206 32.55 4.80 11.65
N ASP A 207 32.56 3.62 12.28
CA ASP A 207 32.23 3.48 13.70
C ASP A 207 33.21 4.24 14.61
N GLN A 208 34.50 4.29 14.25
CA GLN A 208 35.48 5.11 14.97
C GLN A 208 35.11 6.60 14.94
N MET A 209 34.63 7.08 13.79
CA MET A 209 34.21 8.47 13.67
C MET A 209 32.91 8.73 14.44
N MET A 210 31.97 7.79 14.42
CA MET A 210 30.76 7.87 15.23
C MET A 210 31.06 7.94 16.73
N ILE A 211 32.03 7.16 17.23
CA ILE A 211 32.46 7.23 18.62
C ILE A 211 33.03 8.62 18.96
N ILE A 212 33.85 9.19 18.07
CA ILE A 212 34.36 10.57 18.25
C ILE A 212 33.22 11.58 18.30
N ILE A 213 32.21 11.45 17.44
CA ILE A 213 31.03 12.33 17.45
C ILE A 213 30.30 12.21 18.81
N LEU A 214 30.07 10.98 19.28
CA LEU A 214 29.39 10.72 20.55
C LEU A 214 30.15 11.25 21.76
N ASP A 215 31.49 11.21 21.76
CA ASP A 215 32.33 11.79 22.81
C ASP A 215 32.12 13.32 22.97
N HIS A 216 31.63 14.01 21.93
CA HIS A 216 31.35 15.45 21.95
C HIS A 216 29.89 15.79 22.30
N ILE A 217 29.04 14.79 22.54
CA ILE A 217 27.63 14.98 22.87
C ILE A 217 27.43 14.81 24.37
N ASN A 218 26.90 15.85 25.02
CA ASN A 218 26.49 15.76 26.42
C ASN A 218 25.13 15.07 26.52
N GLY A 219 25.06 13.98 27.29
CA GLY A 219 23.80 13.28 27.58
C GLY A 219 23.34 12.35 26.46
N LEU A 220 24.04 11.22 26.32
CA LEU A 220 23.72 10.20 25.29
C LEU A 220 22.35 9.52 25.46
N ASN A 221 21.69 9.68 26.62
CA ASN A 221 20.31 9.26 26.87
C ASN A 221 19.26 10.33 26.46
N ALA A 222 19.68 11.42 25.79
CA ALA A 222 18.76 12.42 25.28
C ALA A 222 17.78 11.83 24.25
N ILE A 223 16.56 12.36 24.25
CA ILE A 223 15.51 11.97 23.31
C ILE A 223 15.91 12.43 21.90
N VAL A 224 16.05 11.49 20.98
CA VAL A 224 16.25 11.76 19.55
C VAL A 224 14.94 12.28 18.94
N GLY A 225 14.95 13.53 18.51
CA GLY A 225 13.85 14.18 17.79
C GLY A 225 13.89 13.95 16.28
N PHE A 226 15.01 13.48 15.73
CA PHE A 226 15.15 13.14 14.31
C PHE A 226 14.16 12.04 13.88
N GLU A 227 13.37 12.30 12.84
CA GLU A 227 12.17 11.51 12.52
C GLU A 227 12.36 10.48 11.39
N GLU A 228 13.39 9.62 11.50
CA GLU A 228 13.63 8.56 10.50
C GLU A 228 13.28 7.14 10.95
N LEU A 229 13.33 6.86 12.25
CA LEU A 229 12.96 5.57 12.82
C LEU A 229 11.84 5.78 13.84
N ASP A 230 11.01 4.76 14.06
CA ASP A 230 9.94 4.79 15.06
C ASP A 230 10.49 4.53 16.49
N THR A 231 11.52 5.28 16.88
CA THR A 231 12.22 5.24 18.18
C THR A 231 12.75 6.62 18.58
N VAL A 232 13.02 6.79 19.87
CA VAL A 232 13.62 8.00 20.44
C VAL A 232 15.02 7.77 21.03
N SER A 233 15.56 6.56 20.89
CA SER A 233 16.86 6.18 21.47
C SER A 233 17.96 6.19 20.43
N ILE A 234 19.10 6.81 20.75
CA ILE A 234 20.30 6.76 19.91
C ILE A 234 20.86 5.34 19.76
N LEU A 235 20.64 4.48 20.77
CA LEU A 235 21.07 3.08 20.72
C LEU A 235 20.35 2.32 19.61
N ASP A 236 19.05 2.57 19.43
CA ASP A 236 18.25 1.90 18.41
C ASP A 236 18.67 2.33 17.00
N TYR A 237 19.09 3.59 16.81
CA TYR A 237 19.73 4.04 15.57
C TYR A 237 21.04 3.31 15.29
N ALA A 238 21.87 3.08 16.31
CA ALA A 238 23.12 2.34 16.16
C ALA A 238 22.88 0.85 15.83
N ILE A 239 21.88 0.23 16.48
CA ILE A 239 21.46 -1.15 16.22
C ILE A 239 20.92 -1.28 14.81
N TYR A 240 20.00 -0.39 14.42
CA TYR A 240 19.47 -0.34 13.06
C TYR A 240 20.59 -0.15 12.04
N GLY A 241 21.57 0.71 12.30
CA GLY A 241 22.75 0.91 11.45
C GLY A 241 23.72 -0.28 11.41
N SER A 242 23.49 -1.36 12.18
CA SER A 242 24.41 -2.50 12.32
C SER A 242 25.82 -2.12 12.78
N ARG A 243 25.93 -1.07 13.61
CA ARG A 243 27.19 -0.51 14.13
C ARG A 243 27.60 -1.12 15.46
N ILE A 244 28.20 -2.31 15.43
CA ILE A 244 28.51 -3.09 16.63
C ILE A 244 29.40 -2.34 17.62
N ASP A 245 30.44 -1.67 17.14
CA ASP A 245 31.40 -0.98 18.02
C ASP A 245 30.75 0.24 18.67
N VAL A 246 29.86 0.92 17.94
CA VAL A 246 29.07 2.05 18.46
C VAL A 246 28.04 1.58 19.48
N VAL A 247 27.31 0.49 19.21
CA VAL A 247 26.37 -0.11 20.17
C VAL A 247 27.09 -0.48 21.46
N LYS A 248 28.25 -1.13 21.37
CA LYS A 248 29.08 -1.46 22.53
C LYS A 248 29.48 -0.21 23.30
N TYR A 249 30.01 0.80 22.63
CA TYR A 249 30.40 2.07 23.25
C TYR A 249 29.23 2.74 23.98
N LEU A 250 28.04 2.81 23.35
CA LEU A 250 26.84 3.42 23.97
C LEU A 250 26.44 2.66 25.24
N LEU A 251 26.38 1.33 25.18
CA LEU A 251 26.04 0.48 26.32
C LEU A 251 27.08 0.57 27.47
N GLU A 252 28.37 0.71 27.15
CA GLU A 252 29.44 0.93 28.13
C GLU A 252 29.42 2.34 28.72
N SER A 253 28.90 3.31 27.96
CA SER A 253 28.69 4.70 28.38
C SER A 253 27.39 4.92 29.17
N GLY A 254 26.65 3.84 29.49
CA GLY A 254 25.43 3.90 30.30
C GLY A 254 24.19 4.35 29.53
N VAL A 255 24.17 4.18 28.20
CA VAL A 255 22.94 4.34 27.42
C VAL A 255 22.05 3.12 27.64
N GLU A 256 20.83 3.36 28.11
CA GLU A 256 19.90 2.29 28.44
C GLU A 256 19.18 1.77 27.17
N PRO A 257 19.03 0.45 27.03
CA PRO A 257 18.19 -0.12 25.98
C PRO A 257 16.73 0.30 26.09
N THR A 258 16.09 0.54 24.95
CA THR A 258 14.66 0.86 24.89
C THR A 258 13.84 -0.33 25.37
N GLN A 259 12.94 -0.07 26.32
CA GLN A 259 11.96 -1.04 26.83
C GLN A 259 10.54 -0.44 26.91
N ASP A 260 10.24 0.54 26.05
CA ASP A 260 8.90 1.13 25.98
C ASP A 260 7.84 0.03 25.81
N SER A 261 6.71 0.11 26.51
CA SER A 261 5.67 -0.93 26.53
C SER A 261 5.04 -1.20 25.15
N TYR A 262 5.01 -0.21 24.26
CA TYR A 262 4.29 -0.22 23.00
C TYR A 262 5.23 -0.13 21.78
N LEU A 263 6.26 0.72 21.82
CA LEU A 263 7.28 0.86 20.77
C LEU A 263 8.30 -0.28 20.81
N ALA A 264 9.03 -0.44 19.72
CA ALA A 264 10.04 -1.49 19.59
C ALA A 264 11.11 -1.36 20.67
N SER A 265 11.49 -2.47 21.30
CA SER A 265 12.65 -2.55 22.16
C SER A 265 13.92 -2.61 21.33
N SER A 266 15.07 -2.32 21.95
CA SER A 266 16.37 -2.49 21.31
C SER A 266 16.62 -3.94 20.86
N MET A 267 16.06 -4.92 21.58
CA MET A 267 16.13 -6.33 21.20
C MET A 267 15.36 -6.61 19.91
N GLU A 268 14.18 -6.02 19.74
CA GLU A 268 13.34 -6.20 18.53
C GLU A 268 14.04 -5.62 17.29
N TRP A 269 14.68 -4.45 17.41
CA TRP A 269 15.51 -3.89 16.34
C TRP A 269 16.69 -4.81 15.96
N ALA A 270 17.35 -5.42 16.94
CA ALA A 270 18.47 -6.32 16.70
C ALA A 270 18.02 -7.64 16.04
N LEU A 271 16.90 -8.21 16.48
CA LEU A 271 16.29 -9.41 15.87
C LEU A 271 15.85 -9.15 14.42
N SER A 272 15.20 -8.01 14.14
CA SER A 272 14.88 -7.59 12.77
C SER A 272 16.14 -7.48 11.90
N GLY A 273 17.21 -6.89 12.43
CA GLY A 273 18.50 -6.81 11.75
C GLY A 273 19.06 -8.19 11.37
N LEU A 274 18.88 -9.21 12.22
CA LEU A 274 19.30 -10.58 11.95
C LEU A 274 18.51 -11.24 10.81
N THR A 275 17.24 -10.87 10.62
CA THR A 275 16.40 -11.34 9.51
C THR A 275 16.74 -10.65 8.19
N TYR A 276 16.88 -9.32 8.17
CA TYR A 276 16.97 -8.55 6.91
C TYR A 276 18.38 -8.20 6.44
N LYS A 277 19.39 -8.28 7.31
CA LYS A 277 20.76 -7.84 6.99
C LYS A 277 21.74 -9.01 7.06
N PRO A 278 21.67 -9.98 6.12
CA PRO A 278 22.51 -11.18 6.17
C PRO A 278 24.01 -10.86 6.13
N ASN A 279 24.40 -9.79 5.43
CA ASN A 279 25.79 -9.31 5.39
C ASN A 279 26.30 -8.77 6.73
N HIS A 280 25.40 -8.50 7.68
CA HIS A 280 25.70 -8.01 9.03
C HIS A 280 25.28 -9.02 10.12
N GLN A 281 25.08 -10.29 9.75
CA GLN A 281 24.61 -11.33 10.66
C GLN A 281 25.42 -11.41 11.96
N THR A 282 26.76 -11.42 11.86
CA THR A 282 27.63 -11.49 13.05
C THR A 282 27.45 -10.29 13.97
N ALA A 283 27.28 -9.08 13.41
CA ALA A 283 27.03 -7.89 14.19
C ALA A 283 25.70 -7.97 14.94
N ALA A 284 24.63 -8.39 14.26
CA ALA A 284 23.31 -8.57 14.88
C ALA A 284 23.34 -9.61 16.01
N ILE A 285 24.01 -10.75 15.80
CA ILE A 285 24.15 -11.80 16.83
C ILE A 285 24.82 -11.26 18.10
N GLU A 286 25.93 -10.53 17.95
CA GLU A 286 26.64 -9.98 19.10
C GLU A 286 25.85 -8.88 19.81
N MET A 287 25.11 -8.04 19.07
CA MET A 287 24.17 -7.09 19.65
C MET A 287 23.08 -7.78 20.46
N ILE A 288 22.46 -8.84 19.93
CA ILE A 288 21.45 -9.63 20.64
C ILE A 288 22.03 -10.18 21.95
N LYS A 289 23.24 -10.73 21.94
CA LYS A 289 23.90 -11.21 23.17
C LYS A 289 24.13 -10.09 24.19
N MET A 290 24.59 -8.92 23.74
CA MET A 290 24.83 -7.76 24.61
C MET A 290 23.54 -7.26 25.27
N LEU A 291 22.42 -7.30 24.53
CA LEU A 291 21.09 -6.92 25.01
C LEU A 291 20.49 -8.00 25.91
N GLN A 292 20.70 -9.28 25.60
CA GLN A 292 20.24 -10.40 26.41
C GLN A 292 20.93 -10.43 27.77
N ALA A 293 22.24 -10.14 27.83
CA ALA A 293 22.97 -9.99 29.10
C ALA A 293 22.42 -8.86 29.99
N ARG A 294 21.68 -7.92 29.41
CA ARG A 294 20.99 -6.81 30.09
C ARG A 294 19.50 -7.05 30.27
N GLN A 295 19.01 -8.26 30.02
CA GLN A 295 17.60 -8.65 30.19
C GLN A 295 16.64 -7.75 29.38
N VAL A 296 17.02 -7.42 28.15
CA VAL A 296 16.15 -6.66 27.24
C VAL A 296 15.15 -7.60 26.57
N ASN A 297 13.86 -7.32 26.75
CA ASN A 297 12.77 -8.17 26.31
C ASN A 297 12.36 -7.87 24.85
N ALA A 298 11.67 -8.82 24.20
CA ALA A 298 11.14 -8.67 22.84
C ALA A 298 9.73 -9.26 22.72
N ARG A 299 8.92 -8.81 21.75
CA ARG A 299 7.60 -9.40 21.48
C ARG A 299 7.73 -10.70 20.72
N PHE A 300 7.02 -11.73 21.13
CA PHE A 300 6.96 -12.97 20.36
C PHE A 300 5.52 -13.31 20.00
N ASN A 301 5.28 -13.59 18.73
CA ASN A 301 4.07 -14.23 18.24
C ASN A 301 4.17 -15.74 18.44
N GLN A 302 5.36 -16.30 18.19
CA GLN A 302 5.73 -17.66 18.52
C GLN A 302 7.21 -17.70 18.94
N GLN A 303 7.53 -18.52 19.94
CA GLN A 303 8.89 -18.69 20.46
C GLN A 303 9.11 -20.13 20.94
N ASP A 304 9.44 -21.01 20.01
CA ASP A 304 9.77 -22.41 20.30
C ASP A 304 10.84 -22.94 19.33
N ARG A 305 11.17 -24.23 19.44
CA ARG A 305 12.24 -24.86 18.63
C ARG A 305 11.92 -24.97 17.15
N THR A 306 10.65 -24.82 16.76
CA THR A 306 10.21 -24.89 15.37
C THR A 306 10.22 -23.52 14.70
N LEU A 307 9.84 -22.49 15.46
CA LEU A 307 9.74 -21.12 14.95
C LEU A 307 9.94 -20.12 16.08
N VAL A 308 10.74 -19.09 15.80
CA VAL A 308 10.80 -17.86 16.59
C VAL A 308 10.44 -16.71 15.68
N GLU A 309 9.32 -16.06 15.97
CA GLU A 309 8.85 -14.90 15.22
C GLU A 309 8.23 -13.82 16.09
N GLY A 310 8.31 -12.59 15.61
CA GLY A 310 7.72 -11.43 16.24
C GLY A 310 7.53 -10.31 15.23
N PHE A 311 6.51 -9.50 15.48
CA PHE A 311 6.22 -8.30 14.70
C PHE A 311 6.24 -7.06 15.59
N PHE A 312 6.73 -5.97 15.02
CA PHE A 312 6.60 -4.63 15.55
C PHE A 312 6.42 -3.65 14.39
N PRO A 313 6.03 -2.40 14.61
CA PRO A 313 5.65 -1.49 13.54
C PRO A 313 6.63 -1.48 12.36
N LYS A 314 6.11 -1.80 11.16
CA LYS A 314 6.82 -1.89 9.85
C LYS A 314 7.93 -2.94 9.77
N ASN A 315 8.13 -3.78 10.78
CA ASN A 315 9.26 -4.70 10.87
C ASN A 315 8.81 -6.06 11.40
N TYR A 316 9.49 -7.13 10.99
CA TYR A 316 9.28 -8.45 11.57
C TYR A 316 10.62 -9.17 11.67
N TYR A 317 10.66 -10.21 12.49
CA TYR A 317 11.73 -11.18 12.45
C TYR A 317 11.14 -12.58 12.51
N GLN A 318 11.79 -13.50 11.82
CA GLN A 318 11.37 -14.89 11.72
C GLN A 318 12.59 -15.78 11.57
N PHE A 319 12.64 -16.85 12.35
CA PHE A 319 13.70 -17.85 12.32
C PHE A 319 13.08 -19.25 12.41
N GLU A 320 13.26 -20.03 11.34
CA GLU A 320 12.84 -21.44 11.28
C GLU A 320 13.80 -22.34 12.09
N ALA A 321 13.36 -23.58 12.37
CA ALA A 321 14.09 -24.57 13.16
C ALA A 321 15.58 -24.68 12.85
N GLU A 322 15.96 -24.80 11.57
CA GLU A 322 17.37 -24.91 11.14
C GLU A 322 18.19 -23.68 11.53
N LYS A 323 17.60 -22.49 11.37
CA LYS A 323 18.27 -21.24 11.73
C LYS A 323 18.41 -21.13 13.25
N ILE A 324 17.37 -21.45 14.01
CA ILE A 324 17.40 -21.46 15.49
C ILE A 324 18.52 -22.38 15.99
N GLU A 325 18.57 -23.61 15.47
CA GLU A 325 19.58 -24.59 15.86
C GLU A 325 21.00 -24.12 15.49
N SER A 326 21.19 -23.56 14.29
CA SER A 326 22.49 -23.04 13.87
C SER A 326 22.97 -21.85 14.71
N LEU A 327 22.07 -20.96 15.12
CA LEU A 327 22.40 -19.82 15.99
C LEU A 327 22.87 -20.30 17.37
N LEU A 328 22.21 -21.31 17.92
CA LEU A 328 22.60 -21.92 19.19
C LEU A 328 23.94 -22.66 19.09
N GLN A 329 24.11 -23.52 18.08
CA GLN A 329 25.29 -24.38 17.97
C GLN A 329 26.56 -23.63 17.55
N LEU A 330 26.44 -22.73 16.57
CA LEU A 330 27.61 -22.05 15.99
C LEU A 330 27.99 -20.79 16.76
N TYR A 331 27.00 -20.09 17.33
CA TYR A 331 27.21 -18.79 17.95
C TYR A 331 26.88 -18.78 19.45
N GLY A 332 26.31 -19.85 20.02
CA GLY A 332 25.88 -19.87 21.41
C GLY A 332 24.72 -18.93 21.69
N LEU A 333 23.94 -18.53 20.67
CA LEU A 333 22.81 -17.63 20.81
C LEU A 333 21.52 -18.45 20.99
N ASP A 334 20.98 -18.48 22.21
CA ASP A 334 19.71 -19.15 22.51
C ASP A 334 18.54 -18.17 22.44
N LEU A 335 17.86 -18.12 21.29
CA LEU A 335 16.70 -17.26 21.08
C LEU A 335 15.52 -17.58 22.01
N LEU A 336 15.44 -18.79 22.57
CA LEU A 336 14.36 -19.20 23.49
C LEU A 336 14.57 -18.69 24.92
N SER A 337 15.75 -18.16 25.20
CA SER A 337 16.10 -17.60 26.51
C SER A 337 15.92 -16.08 26.59
N ILE A 338 15.50 -15.44 25.50
CA ILE A 338 15.09 -14.04 25.48
C ILE A 338 13.69 -13.95 26.09
N GLU A 339 13.51 -13.16 27.13
CA GLU A 339 12.21 -13.01 27.79
C GLU A 339 11.19 -12.26 26.91
N GLY A 340 9.95 -12.75 26.93
CA GLY A 340 8.83 -12.15 26.20
C GLY A 340 8.35 -10.86 26.85
N LYS A 341 8.18 -9.82 26.03
CA LYS A 341 7.62 -8.53 26.43
C LYS A 341 6.09 -8.65 26.60
N THR A 342 5.57 -8.17 27.72
CA THR A 342 4.12 -8.08 27.93
C THR A 342 3.57 -6.87 27.17
N LEU A 343 2.65 -7.11 26.24
CA LEU A 343 2.02 -6.04 25.48
C LEU A 343 0.86 -5.41 26.27
N PRO A 344 0.77 -4.07 26.32
CA PRO A 344 -0.33 -3.41 26.96
C PRO A 344 -1.64 -3.70 26.21
N ARG A 345 -2.75 -3.73 26.95
CA ARG A 345 -4.10 -3.95 26.40
C ARG A 345 -5.06 -2.95 27.01
N ILE A 346 -5.99 -2.49 26.19
CA ILE A 346 -7.11 -1.67 26.64
C ILE A 346 -8.37 -2.51 26.73
N ALA A 347 -9.15 -2.33 27.79
CA ALA A 347 -10.43 -3.00 27.95
C ALA A 347 -11.49 -2.40 27.03
N GLU A 348 -12.40 -3.23 26.50
CA GLU A 348 -13.47 -2.78 25.60
C GLU A 348 -14.48 -1.85 26.32
N ASP A 349 -14.52 -1.87 27.66
CA ASP A 349 -15.32 -0.97 28.49
C ASP A 349 -14.55 0.26 29.00
N HIS A 350 -13.36 0.53 28.47
CA HIS A 350 -12.56 1.69 28.86
C HIS A 350 -13.30 3.00 28.52
N PRO A 351 -13.47 3.95 29.46
CA PRO A 351 -14.32 5.13 29.26
C PRO A 351 -13.97 5.99 28.03
N LEU A 352 -12.67 6.22 27.78
CA LEU A 352 -12.22 6.98 26.61
C LEU A 352 -12.55 6.26 25.30
N LEU A 353 -12.35 4.93 25.26
CA LEU A 353 -12.59 4.13 24.08
C LEU A 353 -14.09 4.12 23.75
N GLN A 354 -14.95 3.90 24.74
CA GLN A 354 -16.40 3.92 24.55
C GLN A 354 -16.91 5.28 24.08
N ALA A 355 -16.43 6.37 24.70
CA ALA A 355 -16.84 7.71 24.32
C ALA A 355 -16.47 8.06 22.87
N LEU A 356 -15.29 7.63 22.42
CA LEU A 356 -14.81 7.89 21.06
C LEU A 356 -15.40 6.93 20.03
N GLN A 357 -15.64 5.66 20.37
CA GLN A 357 -16.40 4.73 19.53
C GLN A 357 -17.82 5.25 19.29
N ALA A 358 -18.48 5.79 20.33
CA ALA A 358 -19.81 6.38 20.17
C ALA A 358 -19.80 7.61 19.25
N GLN A 359 -18.77 8.47 19.34
CA GLN A 359 -18.60 9.61 18.44
C GLN A 359 -18.35 9.17 16.99
N GLN A 360 -17.46 8.20 16.78
CA GLN A 360 -17.16 7.64 15.46
C GLN A 360 -18.42 6.99 14.85
N LEU A 361 -19.18 6.22 15.64
CA LEU A 361 -20.42 5.60 15.18
C LEU A 361 -21.47 6.66 14.80
N ALA A 362 -21.66 7.68 15.62
CA ALA A 362 -22.61 8.77 15.34
C ALA A 362 -22.21 9.56 14.07
N PHE A 363 -20.92 9.76 13.85
CA PHE A 363 -20.41 10.34 12.60
C PHE A 363 -20.74 9.46 11.40
N SER A 364 -20.43 8.15 11.46
CA SER A 364 -20.75 7.22 10.38
C SER A 364 -22.27 7.09 10.13
N GLU A 365 -23.10 7.16 11.17
CA GLU A 365 -24.57 7.21 11.05
C GLU A 365 -25.05 8.40 10.22
N GLN A 366 -24.48 9.57 10.50
CA GLN A 366 -24.79 10.81 9.78
C GLN A 366 -24.32 10.74 8.31
N GLU A 367 -23.06 10.36 8.08
CA GLU A 367 -22.47 10.34 6.73
C GLU A 367 -23.11 9.28 5.82
N LEU A 368 -23.53 8.15 6.39
CA LEU A 368 -24.18 7.07 5.63
C LEU A 368 -25.71 7.25 5.54
N ASN A 369 -26.28 8.19 6.30
CA ASN A 369 -27.72 8.40 6.44
C ASN A 369 -28.46 7.09 6.82
N VAL A 370 -27.97 6.41 7.87
CA VAL A 370 -28.52 5.16 8.40
C VAL A 370 -28.76 5.30 9.90
N THR A 371 -29.97 5.02 10.36
CA THR A 371 -30.32 5.00 11.79
C THR A 371 -30.01 3.63 12.41
N ASP A 372 -29.57 3.59 13.68
CA ASP A 372 -29.23 2.36 14.40
C ASP A 372 -28.13 1.56 13.67
N LEU A 373 -27.11 2.27 13.18
CA LEU A 373 -26.06 1.70 12.34
C LEU A 373 -25.31 0.59 13.07
N GLY A 374 -25.11 0.68 14.39
CA GLY A 374 -24.47 -0.37 15.17
C GLY A 374 -25.17 -1.74 15.02
N ASN A 375 -26.50 -1.76 15.11
CA ASN A 375 -27.30 -2.96 14.90
C ASN A 375 -27.30 -3.41 13.44
N VAL A 376 -27.45 -2.47 12.49
CA VAL A 376 -27.41 -2.76 11.05
C VAL A 376 -26.07 -3.38 10.64
N LEU A 377 -24.94 -2.84 11.12
CA LEU A 377 -23.60 -3.39 10.88
C LEU A 377 -23.46 -4.79 11.46
N SER A 378 -23.97 -5.02 12.67
CA SER A 378 -23.96 -6.35 13.30
C SER A 378 -24.71 -7.38 12.45
N GLN A 379 -25.95 -7.07 12.05
CA GLN A 379 -26.74 -7.93 11.16
C GLN A 379 -26.05 -8.17 9.83
N CYS A 380 -25.45 -7.13 9.25
CA CYS A 380 -24.72 -7.26 8.00
C CYS A 380 -23.46 -8.12 8.12
N ARG A 381 -22.70 -8.02 9.22
CA ARG A 381 -21.58 -8.94 9.50
C ARG A 381 -22.07 -10.37 9.59
N THR A 382 -23.20 -10.63 10.27
CA THR A 382 -23.80 -11.96 10.34
C THR A 382 -24.15 -12.49 8.95
N THR A 383 -24.83 -11.71 8.11
CA THR A 383 -25.20 -12.11 6.74
C THR A 383 -23.97 -12.41 5.87
N VAL A 384 -22.97 -11.51 5.87
CA VAL A 384 -21.73 -11.68 5.10
C VAL A 384 -20.96 -12.91 5.58
N ASN A 385 -20.81 -13.10 6.88
CA ASN A 385 -20.12 -14.25 7.46
C ASN A 385 -20.85 -15.56 7.13
N HIS A 386 -22.17 -15.60 7.27
CA HIS A 386 -22.97 -16.78 6.94
C HIS A 386 -22.80 -17.18 5.47
N ILE A 387 -22.87 -16.22 4.55
CA ILE A 387 -22.71 -16.47 3.12
C ILE A 387 -21.28 -16.88 2.77
N ASN A 388 -20.26 -16.25 3.36
CA ASN A 388 -18.86 -16.65 3.17
C ASN A 388 -18.56 -18.04 3.78
N GLN A 389 -19.28 -18.46 4.83
CA GLN A 389 -19.16 -19.82 5.37
C GLN A 389 -19.74 -20.89 4.44
N GLN A 390 -20.77 -20.56 3.65
CA GLN A 390 -21.32 -21.48 2.65
C GLN A 390 -20.35 -21.72 1.48
N TRP A 391 -19.48 -20.75 1.20
CA TRP A 391 -18.51 -20.83 0.09
C TRP A 391 -17.07 -20.72 0.59
N GLN A 392 -16.45 -21.88 0.83
CA GLN A 392 -15.04 -22.01 1.22
C GLN A 392 -14.25 -22.73 0.12
N PRO A 393 -13.87 -22.03 -0.97
CA PRO A 393 -13.09 -22.63 -2.03
C PRO A 393 -11.71 -23.04 -1.51
N LYS A 394 -11.15 -24.12 -2.07
CA LYS A 394 -9.78 -24.53 -1.81
C LYS A 394 -8.82 -23.46 -2.32
N SER A 395 -7.70 -23.28 -1.61
CA SER A 395 -6.62 -22.40 -2.05
C SER A 395 -6.03 -22.94 -3.37
N SER A 396 -5.98 -22.08 -4.40
CA SER A 396 -5.34 -22.41 -5.67
C SER A 396 -3.86 -22.71 -5.50
N ALA A 397 -3.14 -22.00 -4.61
CA ALA A 397 -1.73 -22.27 -4.34
C ALA A 397 -1.50 -23.72 -3.90
N SER A 398 -2.28 -24.20 -2.93
CA SER A 398 -2.19 -25.58 -2.46
C SER A 398 -2.47 -26.62 -3.55
N LEU A 399 -3.30 -26.30 -4.55
CA LEU A 399 -3.62 -27.19 -5.66
C LEU A 399 -2.57 -27.13 -6.79
N LEU A 400 -1.89 -25.99 -6.94
CA LEU A 400 -0.95 -25.73 -8.03
C LEU A 400 0.49 -26.16 -7.69
N ASP A 401 0.92 -26.08 -6.43
CA ASP A 401 2.32 -26.34 -6.05
C ASP A 401 2.80 -27.76 -6.43
N GLN A 402 1.91 -28.76 -6.34
CA GLN A 402 2.20 -30.11 -6.82
C GLN A 402 1.99 -30.24 -8.34
N ALA A 403 0.95 -29.59 -8.87
CA ALA A 403 0.63 -29.63 -10.30
C ALA A 403 1.75 -29.05 -11.17
N GLU A 404 2.48 -28.02 -10.71
CA GLU A 404 3.64 -27.48 -11.43
C GLU A 404 4.75 -28.50 -11.62
N LYS A 405 5.03 -29.31 -10.60
CA LYS A 405 6.03 -30.37 -10.67
C LYS A 405 5.57 -31.49 -11.60
N ASP A 406 4.31 -31.88 -11.48
CA ASP A 406 3.70 -32.96 -12.28
C ASP A 406 3.55 -32.55 -13.75
N TYR A 407 3.35 -31.25 -14.03
CA TYR A 407 3.26 -30.70 -15.38
C TYR A 407 4.53 -30.96 -16.19
N LEU A 408 5.71 -30.90 -15.57
CA LEU A 408 6.98 -31.19 -16.24
C LEU A 408 7.11 -32.68 -16.65
N LEU A 409 6.37 -33.57 -15.99
CA LEU A 409 6.39 -35.01 -16.24
C LEU A 409 5.29 -35.44 -17.22
N ASP A 410 4.07 -34.96 -17.01
CA ASP A 410 2.90 -35.23 -17.86
C ASP A 410 1.97 -33.99 -17.92
N PRO A 411 2.20 -33.08 -18.88
CA PRO A 411 1.35 -31.90 -19.08
C PRO A 411 -0.12 -32.24 -19.30
N GLN A 412 -0.40 -33.30 -20.06
CA GLN A 412 -1.74 -33.66 -20.50
C GLN A 412 -2.58 -34.21 -19.35
N GLN A 413 -2.00 -35.10 -18.54
CA GLN A 413 -2.66 -35.62 -17.35
C GLN A 413 -2.89 -34.50 -16.33
N THR A 414 -1.89 -33.66 -16.09
CA THR A 414 -1.97 -32.55 -15.12
C THR A 414 -3.08 -31.58 -15.48
N ILE A 415 -3.12 -31.08 -16.72
CA ILE A 415 -4.19 -30.18 -17.20
C ILE A 415 -5.56 -30.86 -17.09
N ASN A 416 -5.68 -32.14 -17.46
CA ASN A 416 -6.94 -32.87 -17.35
C ASN A 416 -7.42 -33.04 -15.90
N GLN A 417 -6.51 -33.18 -14.95
CA GLN A 417 -6.86 -33.28 -13.53
C GLN A 417 -7.34 -31.93 -12.99
N LEU A 418 -6.63 -30.84 -13.29
CA LEU A 418 -7.03 -29.49 -12.89
C LEU A 418 -8.37 -29.06 -13.51
N ALA A 419 -8.56 -29.30 -14.81
CA ALA A 419 -9.79 -28.98 -15.53
C ALA A 419 -11.04 -29.70 -14.97
N LYS A 420 -10.87 -30.85 -14.31
CA LYS A 420 -11.96 -31.54 -13.60
C LYS A 420 -12.34 -30.88 -12.27
N ILE A 421 -11.42 -30.11 -11.69
CA ILE A 421 -11.65 -29.40 -10.42
C ILE A 421 -12.25 -28.03 -10.71
N ASP A 422 -11.55 -27.21 -11.51
CA ASP A 422 -12.04 -25.94 -12.05
C ASP A 422 -11.14 -25.52 -13.24
N PRO A 423 -11.70 -25.09 -14.38
CA PRO A 423 -10.93 -24.56 -15.51
C PRO A 423 -10.00 -23.39 -15.16
N SER A 424 -10.30 -22.60 -14.12
CA SER A 424 -9.42 -21.49 -13.72
C SER A 424 -8.05 -21.96 -13.22
N LEU A 425 -7.96 -23.19 -12.70
CA LEU A 425 -6.69 -23.78 -12.28
C LEU A 425 -5.79 -24.10 -13.47
N VAL A 426 -6.36 -24.43 -14.64
CA VAL A 426 -5.60 -24.62 -15.87
C VAL A 426 -4.94 -23.31 -16.26
N ASP A 427 -5.69 -22.21 -16.28
CA ASP A 427 -5.18 -20.89 -16.68
C ASP A 427 -4.08 -20.39 -15.76
N CYS A 428 -4.24 -20.61 -14.45
CA CYS A 428 -3.20 -20.28 -13.49
C CYS A 428 -1.96 -21.16 -13.61
N LEU A 429 -2.10 -22.47 -13.82
CA LEU A 429 -0.95 -23.32 -14.08
C LEU A 429 -0.21 -22.84 -15.33
N ILE A 430 -0.91 -22.62 -16.44
CA ILE A 430 -0.33 -22.11 -17.69
C ILE A 430 0.38 -20.78 -17.45
N THR A 431 -0.19 -19.87 -16.67
CA THR A 431 0.47 -18.59 -16.34
C THR A 431 1.76 -18.77 -15.54
N ARG A 432 1.85 -19.80 -14.67
CA ARG A 432 3.06 -20.08 -13.88
C ARG A 432 4.13 -20.83 -14.66
N VAL A 433 3.75 -21.79 -15.50
CA VAL A 433 4.69 -22.66 -16.23
C VAL A 433 5.09 -22.09 -17.59
N THR A 434 4.26 -21.23 -18.19
CA THR A 434 4.67 -20.41 -19.31
C THR A 434 5.49 -19.26 -18.73
N PRO A 435 6.83 -19.26 -18.88
CA PRO A 435 7.63 -18.17 -18.37
C PRO A 435 7.05 -16.87 -18.91
N TYR A 436 6.76 -15.91 -18.03
CA TYR A 436 6.53 -14.53 -18.47
C TYR A 436 7.86 -14.07 -19.07
N GLN A 437 8.02 -14.26 -20.39
CA GLN A 437 9.27 -14.05 -21.13
C GLN A 437 9.67 -12.57 -21.21
N ARG A 438 8.90 -11.67 -20.59
CA ARG A 438 9.09 -10.22 -20.67
C ARG A 438 9.32 -9.56 -19.30
N PRO A 439 10.22 -10.07 -18.44
CA PRO A 439 10.53 -9.37 -17.20
C PRO A 439 11.01 -7.96 -17.54
N GLN A 440 10.27 -6.96 -17.09
CA GLN A 440 10.60 -5.56 -17.35
C GLN A 440 11.96 -5.26 -16.72
N ARG A 441 12.96 -5.01 -17.56
CA ARG A 441 14.24 -4.46 -17.10
C ARG A 441 14.21 -2.97 -17.32
N TYR A 442 14.43 -2.24 -16.24
CA TYR A 442 14.55 -0.78 -16.26
C TYR A 442 15.62 -0.35 -17.28
N ILE A 443 15.22 0.52 -18.21
CA ILE A 443 16.12 1.20 -19.13
C ILE A 443 16.15 2.67 -18.70
N PRO A 444 17.26 3.17 -18.13
CA PRO A 444 17.33 4.56 -17.69
C PRO A 444 17.25 5.53 -18.88
N ASN A 445 16.58 6.66 -18.66
CA ASN A 445 16.68 7.88 -19.49
C ASN A 445 16.24 7.75 -20.97
N LEU A 446 15.06 7.17 -21.24
CA LEU A 446 14.51 7.07 -22.59
C LEU A 446 13.64 8.26 -23.06
N ASN A 447 13.49 9.28 -22.22
CA ASN A 447 12.57 10.39 -22.48
C ASN A 447 12.84 11.14 -23.79
N GLN A 448 14.10 11.19 -24.26
CA GLN A 448 14.43 11.85 -25.52
C GLN A 448 14.02 11.02 -26.73
N GLN A 449 14.14 9.70 -26.63
CA GLN A 449 13.77 8.75 -27.67
C GLN A 449 12.25 8.71 -27.82
N PHE A 450 11.51 8.63 -26.71
CA PHE A 450 10.04 8.61 -26.74
C PHE A 450 9.40 9.87 -27.35
N ARG A 451 10.03 11.04 -27.26
CA ARG A 451 9.54 12.25 -27.94
C ARG A 451 9.43 12.10 -29.47
N LEU A 452 10.22 11.20 -30.05
CA LEU A 452 10.13 10.93 -31.50
C LEU A 452 8.79 10.28 -31.86
N LEU A 453 8.19 9.54 -30.93
CA LEU A 453 6.87 8.93 -31.13
C LEU A 453 5.74 9.95 -31.02
N ASP A 454 5.87 10.97 -30.15
CA ASP A 454 4.90 12.08 -30.08
C ASP A 454 4.74 12.80 -31.43
N ASP A 455 5.83 12.90 -32.19
CA ASP A 455 5.88 13.51 -33.52
C ASP A 455 5.51 12.53 -34.66
N GLY A 456 5.15 11.28 -34.34
CA GLY A 456 4.85 10.24 -35.34
C GLY A 456 6.08 9.63 -36.03
N ASN A 457 7.29 9.91 -35.56
CA ASN A 457 8.54 9.46 -36.18
C ASN A 457 9.00 8.10 -35.64
N ILE A 458 8.28 7.04 -36.00
CA ILE A 458 8.58 5.67 -35.57
C ILE A 458 9.96 5.18 -36.00
N ASN A 459 10.38 5.46 -37.24
CA ASN A 459 11.70 5.03 -37.73
C ASN A 459 12.84 5.71 -36.96
N GLY A 460 12.71 7.00 -36.66
CA GLY A 460 13.69 7.71 -35.83
C GLY A 460 13.77 7.16 -34.42
N PHE A 461 12.62 6.77 -33.83
CA PHE A 461 12.59 6.09 -32.55
C PHE A 461 13.34 4.75 -32.62
N ILE A 462 13.00 3.88 -33.58
CA ILE A 462 13.63 2.56 -33.79
C ILE A 462 15.14 2.70 -33.89
N ASP A 463 15.62 3.59 -34.78
CA ASP A 463 17.05 3.83 -34.98
C ASP A 463 17.71 4.28 -33.68
N ALA A 464 17.10 5.23 -32.95
CA ALA A 464 17.67 5.77 -31.73
C ALA A 464 17.79 4.71 -30.62
N VAL A 465 16.77 3.88 -30.42
CA VAL A 465 16.80 2.87 -29.34
C VAL A 465 17.69 1.68 -29.68
N LEU A 466 17.81 1.30 -30.96
CA LEU A 466 18.68 0.18 -31.39
C LEU A 466 20.18 0.51 -31.25
N THR A 467 20.56 1.77 -31.03
CA THR A 467 21.95 2.11 -30.66
C THR A 467 22.32 1.71 -29.23
N LEU A 468 21.33 1.41 -28.38
CA LEU A 468 21.54 1.05 -26.99
C LEU A 468 21.86 -0.45 -26.85
N PRO A 469 22.58 -0.86 -25.79
CA PRO A 469 22.82 -2.27 -25.50
C PRO A 469 21.55 -2.94 -24.95
N LEU A 470 20.61 -3.28 -25.83
CA LEU A 470 19.32 -3.85 -25.47
C LEU A 470 19.38 -5.39 -25.39
N THR A 471 18.76 -5.95 -24.36
CA THR A 471 18.39 -7.38 -24.33
C THR A 471 17.10 -7.63 -25.09
N ASP A 472 16.80 -8.87 -25.44
CA ASP A 472 15.53 -9.25 -26.09
C ASP A 472 14.30 -8.82 -25.28
N ALA A 473 14.37 -8.91 -23.95
CA ALA A 473 13.32 -8.41 -23.07
C ALA A 473 13.15 -6.89 -23.15
N ASN A 474 14.26 -6.14 -23.33
CA ASN A 474 14.19 -4.69 -23.53
C ASN A 474 13.56 -4.33 -24.88
N LYS A 475 13.90 -5.08 -25.94
CA LYS A 475 13.33 -4.88 -27.28
C LYS A 475 11.82 -5.10 -27.30
N ASN A 476 11.34 -6.20 -26.72
CA ASN A 476 9.90 -6.49 -26.59
C ASN A 476 9.15 -5.42 -25.76
N LEU A 477 9.76 -4.92 -24.69
CA LEU A 477 9.18 -3.83 -23.90
C LEU A 477 9.06 -2.55 -24.72
N LEU A 478 10.13 -2.14 -25.42
CA LEU A 478 10.13 -0.95 -26.26
C LEU A 478 9.16 -1.07 -27.43
N PHE A 479 9.04 -2.26 -28.03
CA PHE A 479 8.05 -2.58 -29.05
C PHE A 479 6.63 -2.32 -28.53
N THR A 480 6.30 -2.88 -27.35
CA THR A 480 4.98 -2.73 -26.73
C THR A 480 4.71 -1.27 -26.35
N GLN A 481 5.68 -0.58 -25.75
CA GLN A 481 5.56 0.83 -25.38
C GLN A 481 5.41 1.74 -26.59
N ALA A 482 6.11 1.46 -27.69
CA ALA A 482 5.96 2.25 -28.90
C ALA A 482 4.56 2.10 -29.50
N LEU A 483 4.01 0.88 -29.49
CA LEU A 483 2.63 0.63 -29.91
C LEU A 483 1.60 1.40 -29.08
N GLU A 484 1.83 1.66 -27.80
CA GLU A 484 0.90 2.43 -26.97
C GLU A 484 0.71 3.89 -27.46
N PHE A 485 1.65 4.44 -28.23
CA PHE A 485 1.53 5.78 -28.81
C PHE A 485 0.61 5.79 -30.03
N ASP A 486 0.81 4.81 -30.93
CA ASP A 486 -0.04 4.65 -32.11
C ASP A 486 -0.03 3.19 -32.57
N SER A 487 -1.23 2.58 -32.64
CA SER A 487 -1.41 1.22 -33.15
C SER A 487 -0.93 1.06 -34.59
N TYR A 488 -0.91 2.14 -35.38
CA TYR A 488 -0.48 2.09 -36.77
C TYR A 488 1.02 1.79 -36.92
N PHE A 489 1.84 2.02 -35.87
CA PHE A 489 3.28 1.70 -35.87
C PHE A 489 3.59 0.20 -35.91
N TYR A 490 2.59 -0.66 -35.84
CA TYR A 490 2.79 -2.11 -35.78
C TYR A 490 3.57 -2.66 -36.97
N ASP A 491 3.30 -2.20 -38.20
CA ASP A 491 4.00 -2.70 -39.38
C ASP A 491 5.49 -2.32 -39.36
N GLU A 492 5.82 -1.06 -39.05
CA GLU A 492 7.21 -0.62 -38.94
C GLU A 492 7.95 -1.34 -37.81
N LEU A 493 7.29 -1.53 -36.66
CA LEU A 493 7.87 -2.24 -35.53
C LEU A 493 8.10 -3.71 -35.85
N LEU A 494 7.14 -4.39 -36.50
CA LEU A 494 7.22 -5.79 -36.92
C LEU A 494 8.40 -6.03 -37.87
N ASN A 495 8.69 -5.07 -38.75
CA ASN A 495 9.78 -5.14 -39.71
C ASN A 495 11.14 -4.63 -39.16
N SER A 496 11.23 -4.34 -37.86
CA SER A 496 12.44 -3.81 -37.21
C SER A 496 13.18 -4.85 -36.36
N GLU A 497 14.42 -4.55 -35.97
CA GLU A 497 15.17 -5.39 -35.01
C GLU A 497 14.65 -5.30 -33.57
N LEU A 498 13.59 -4.51 -33.30
CA LEU A 498 12.88 -4.52 -32.02
C LEU A 498 11.90 -5.69 -31.91
N TYR A 499 11.48 -6.27 -33.04
CA TYR A 499 10.64 -7.45 -33.04
C TYR A 499 11.47 -8.68 -32.61
N VAL A 500 11.15 -9.23 -31.45
CA VAL A 500 11.71 -10.50 -30.98
C VAL A 500 10.66 -11.60 -31.08
N ASP A 501 9.50 -11.36 -30.47
CA ASP A 501 8.37 -12.30 -30.45
C ASP A 501 7.05 -11.56 -30.69
N PRO A 502 5.99 -12.24 -31.18
CA PRO A 502 4.68 -11.63 -31.37
C PRO A 502 4.13 -11.03 -30.07
N ILE A 503 3.57 -9.82 -30.13
CA ILE A 503 2.80 -9.26 -29.02
C ILE A 503 1.60 -10.16 -28.70
N GLN A 504 1.39 -10.45 -27.41
CA GLN A 504 0.34 -11.31 -26.92
C GLN A 504 -0.78 -10.46 -26.30
N TYR A 505 -2.02 -10.94 -26.29
CA TYR A 505 -3.14 -10.15 -25.77
C TYR A 505 -3.03 -9.87 -24.26
N TYR A 506 -2.31 -10.70 -23.48
CA TYR A 506 -2.04 -10.39 -22.07
C TYR A 506 -1.01 -9.26 -21.87
N ASP A 507 -0.34 -8.80 -22.93
CA ASP A 507 0.54 -7.63 -22.87
C ASP A 507 -0.25 -6.33 -23.04
N PHE A 508 -1.52 -6.39 -23.45
CA PHE A 508 -2.33 -5.21 -23.71
C PHE A 508 -2.78 -4.56 -22.42
N ASN A 509 -2.60 -3.24 -22.34
CA ASN A 509 -3.22 -2.42 -21.31
C ASN A 509 -4.67 -2.04 -21.71
N SER A 510 -5.40 -1.38 -20.80
CA SER A 510 -6.80 -1.00 -21.03
C SER A 510 -7.05 -0.09 -22.26
N HIS A 511 -6.07 0.73 -22.65
CA HIS A 511 -6.15 1.60 -23.83
C HIS A 511 -6.07 0.81 -25.14
N MET A 512 -5.25 -0.24 -25.17
CA MET A 512 -5.05 -1.08 -26.35
C MET A 512 -6.28 -1.93 -26.72
N PHE A 513 -7.24 -2.08 -25.81
CA PHE A 513 -8.54 -2.70 -26.09
C PHE A 513 -9.58 -1.74 -26.68
N SER A 514 -9.25 -0.44 -26.83
CA SER A 514 -10.21 0.54 -27.37
C SER A 514 -10.51 0.27 -28.85
N PRO A 515 -11.74 0.57 -29.33
CA PRO A 515 -12.12 0.37 -30.73
C PRO A 515 -11.15 1.03 -31.73
N LYS A 516 -10.70 2.25 -31.42
CA LYS A 516 -9.75 2.99 -32.27
C LYS A 516 -8.43 2.24 -32.39
N PHE A 517 -7.88 1.80 -31.26
CA PHE A 517 -6.60 1.11 -31.23
C PHE A 517 -6.66 -0.24 -31.96
N LEU A 518 -7.68 -1.04 -31.67
CA LEU A 518 -7.87 -2.34 -32.32
C LEU A 518 -8.06 -2.21 -33.83
N SER A 519 -8.83 -1.21 -34.29
CA SER A 519 -8.99 -0.96 -35.73
C SER A 519 -7.66 -0.61 -36.39
N GLY A 520 -6.85 0.25 -35.79
CA GLY A 520 -5.55 0.61 -36.37
C GLY A 520 -4.57 -0.57 -36.37
N LEU A 521 -4.65 -1.43 -35.36
CA LEU A 521 -3.81 -2.63 -35.27
C LEU A 521 -4.18 -3.67 -36.35
N ASP A 522 -5.49 -3.86 -36.60
CA ASP A 522 -6.01 -4.71 -37.69
C ASP A 522 -5.64 -4.14 -39.07
N ASP A 523 -5.77 -2.82 -39.26
CA ASP A 523 -5.38 -2.12 -40.48
C ASP A 523 -3.87 -2.29 -40.77
N SER A 524 -3.03 -2.30 -39.73
CA SER A 524 -1.59 -2.57 -39.83
C SER A 524 -1.24 -4.07 -39.92
N GLY A 525 -2.23 -4.96 -40.04
CA GLY A 525 -2.05 -6.36 -40.36
C GLY A 525 -1.84 -7.30 -39.17
N TYR A 526 -2.09 -6.86 -37.93
CA TYR A 526 -2.07 -7.75 -36.77
C TYR A 526 -3.34 -8.61 -36.70
N ASP A 527 -3.18 -9.91 -36.44
CA ASP A 527 -4.31 -10.84 -36.42
C ASP A 527 -5.09 -10.77 -35.09
N LEU A 528 -6.28 -10.17 -35.14
CA LEU A 528 -7.22 -10.13 -34.01
C LEU A 528 -8.10 -11.40 -33.86
N TYR A 529 -8.01 -12.35 -34.80
CA TYR A 529 -8.86 -13.54 -34.87
C TYR A 529 -8.20 -14.82 -34.35
N GLU A 530 -6.98 -14.75 -33.84
CA GLU A 530 -6.27 -15.91 -33.28
C GLU A 530 -6.32 -15.94 -31.75
N GLN A 531 -5.56 -16.87 -31.18
CA GLN A 531 -5.31 -16.96 -29.73
C GLN A 531 -3.87 -16.58 -29.44
N ASP A 532 -3.65 -16.05 -28.23
CA ASP A 532 -2.31 -15.92 -27.68
C ASP A 532 -1.67 -17.28 -27.37
N ASN A 533 -0.42 -17.27 -26.92
CA ASN A 533 0.32 -18.46 -26.52
C ASN A 533 -0.24 -19.19 -25.27
N ARG A 534 -1.27 -18.63 -24.61
CA ARG A 534 -2.03 -19.25 -23.52
C ARG A 534 -3.37 -19.81 -24.00
N GLY A 535 -3.65 -19.75 -25.30
CA GLY A 535 -4.91 -20.20 -25.90
C GLY A 535 -6.09 -19.26 -25.63
N LYS A 536 -5.83 -17.99 -25.32
CA LYS A 536 -6.87 -16.99 -25.01
C LYS A 536 -7.08 -16.04 -26.17
N THR A 537 -8.34 -15.72 -26.45
CA THR A 537 -8.73 -14.77 -27.51
C THR A 537 -8.71 -13.33 -26.98
N LEU A 538 -8.76 -12.35 -27.90
CA LEU A 538 -8.92 -10.95 -27.50
C LEU A 538 -10.19 -10.73 -26.65
N LEU A 539 -11.30 -11.41 -26.99
CA LEU A 539 -12.56 -11.33 -26.23
C LEU A 539 -12.39 -11.79 -24.78
N TYR A 540 -11.59 -12.82 -24.53
CA TYR A 540 -11.31 -13.29 -23.17
C TYR A 540 -10.71 -12.17 -22.30
N TYR A 541 -9.66 -11.50 -22.78
CA TYR A 541 -9.03 -10.42 -22.02
C TYR A 541 -9.86 -9.14 -21.97
N ALA A 542 -10.67 -8.86 -22.99
CA ALA A 542 -11.60 -7.74 -22.93
C ALA A 542 -12.65 -7.91 -21.81
N VAL A 543 -13.12 -9.14 -21.59
CA VAL A 543 -14.01 -9.45 -20.46
C VAL A 543 -13.29 -9.30 -19.12
N ILE A 544 -12.04 -9.73 -19.00
CA ILE A 544 -11.21 -9.52 -17.79
C ILE A 544 -11.08 -8.03 -17.47
N ASN A 545 -10.77 -7.20 -18.47
CA ASN A 545 -10.66 -5.75 -18.33
C ASN A 545 -12.01 -5.07 -17.99
N GLY A 546 -13.13 -5.76 -18.24
CA GLY A 546 -14.44 -5.38 -17.73
C GLY A 546 -15.07 -4.13 -18.35
N ASN A 547 -14.50 -3.57 -19.43
CA ASN A 547 -15.04 -2.41 -20.12
C ASN A 547 -16.09 -2.82 -21.17
N LEU A 548 -17.37 -2.53 -20.89
CA LEU A 548 -18.50 -2.87 -21.77
C LEU A 548 -18.36 -2.34 -23.20
N ILE A 549 -17.83 -1.12 -23.39
CA ILE A 549 -17.66 -0.52 -24.73
C ILE A 549 -16.71 -1.38 -25.58
N ASN A 550 -15.61 -1.83 -24.98
CA ASN A 550 -14.63 -2.67 -25.66
C ASN A 550 -15.20 -4.06 -25.97
N ILE A 551 -15.93 -4.66 -25.03
CA ILE A 551 -16.58 -5.96 -25.22
C ILE A 551 -17.62 -5.88 -26.35
N THR A 552 -18.49 -4.86 -26.33
CA THR A 552 -19.51 -4.64 -27.37
C THR A 552 -18.87 -4.49 -28.74
N TYR A 553 -17.81 -3.69 -28.87
CA TYR A 553 -17.08 -3.55 -30.13
C TYR A 553 -16.55 -4.89 -30.64
N ILE A 554 -15.85 -5.65 -29.80
CA ILE A 554 -15.27 -6.96 -30.14
C ILE A 554 -16.37 -7.96 -30.59
N VAL A 555 -17.52 -7.94 -29.91
CA VAL A 555 -18.68 -8.77 -30.24
C VAL A 555 -19.30 -8.36 -31.59
N ASP A 556 -19.46 -7.06 -31.84
CA ASP A 556 -20.02 -6.52 -33.07
C ASP A 556 -19.11 -6.77 -34.28
N GLN A 557 -17.79 -6.72 -34.07
CA GLN A 557 -16.78 -7.14 -35.07
C GLN A 557 -16.71 -8.67 -35.25
N LYS A 558 -17.47 -9.45 -34.48
CA LYS A 558 -17.52 -10.92 -34.53
C LYS A 558 -16.15 -11.57 -34.32
N LEU A 559 -15.31 -10.95 -33.49
CA LEU A 559 -14.05 -11.56 -33.07
C LEU A 559 -14.34 -12.86 -32.29
N PRO A 560 -13.44 -13.84 -32.30
CA PRO A 560 -13.77 -15.19 -31.89
C PRO A 560 -13.97 -15.36 -30.38
N PHE A 561 -15.01 -16.13 -30.01
CA PHE A 561 -15.23 -16.57 -28.64
C PHE A 561 -14.21 -17.61 -28.17
N LYS A 562 -13.75 -18.47 -29.09
CA LYS A 562 -12.65 -19.44 -28.94
C LYS A 562 -11.81 -19.39 -30.21
N GLY A 563 -10.49 -19.50 -30.10
CA GLY A 563 -9.61 -19.43 -31.27
C GLY A 563 -9.78 -20.60 -32.21
N ARG A 564 -9.13 -20.46 -33.38
CA ARG A 564 -9.16 -21.46 -34.45
C ARG A 564 -8.19 -22.62 -34.20
N SER A 565 -7.22 -22.43 -33.30
CA SER A 565 -6.26 -23.47 -32.92
C SER A 565 -6.94 -24.66 -32.24
N THR A 566 -6.50 -25.86 -32.63
CA THR A 566 -7.01 -27.13 -32.11
C THR A 566 -6.22 -27.66 -30.92
N GLU A 567 -5.32 -26.87 -30.31
CA GLU A 567 -4.50 -27.32 -29.17
C GLU A 567 -5.40 -27.77 -28.00
N PRO A 568 -5.58 -29.10 -27.77
CA PRO A 568 -6.63 -29.60 -26.89
C PRO A 568 -6.37 -29.31 -25.40
N LEU A 569 -5.14 -28.92 -25.07
CA LEU A 569 -4.70 -28.62 -23.72
C LEU A 569 -5.09 -27.21 -23.29
N LEU A 570 -4.82 -26.21 -24.12
CA LEU A 570 -5.05 -24.80 -23.80
C LEU A 570 -6.55 -24.43 -23.84
N SER A 571 -7.36 -25.21 -24.57
CA SER A 571 -8.81 -25.04 -24.63
C SER A 571 -9.58 -25.53 -23.39
N LYS A 572 -8.90 -26.11 -22.40
CA LYS A 572 -9.49 -26.62 -21.14
C LYS A 572 -9.59 -25.59 -20.02
N GLY A 573 -9.02 -24.40 -20.23
CA GLY A 573 -9.15 -23.27 -19.33
C GLY A 573 -10.50 -22.57 -19.45
N LEU A 574 -10.61 -21.40 -18.82
CA LEU A 574 -11.82 -20.58 -18.89
C LEU A 574 -12.06 -20.05 -20.31
N ASP A 575 -13.33 -19.97 -20.68
CA ASP A 575 -13.77 -19.20 -21.84
C ASP A 575 -14.33 -17.83 -21.40
N PRO A 576 -14.65 -16.90 -22.33
CA PRO A 576 -15.09 -15.56 -21.96
C PRO A 576 -16.33 -15.54 -21.05
N LEU A 577 -17.26 -16.50 -21.19
CA LEU A 577 -18.46 -16.55 -20.34
C LEU A 577 -18.12 -17.00 -18.92
N HIS A 578 -17.17 -17.91 -18.74
CA HIS A 578 -16.68 -18.23 -17.39
C HIS A 578 -16.12 -16.99 -16.68
N VAL A 579 -15.37 -16.14 -17.38
CA VAL A 579 -14.80 -14.91 -16.80
C VAL A 579 -15.92 -13.94 -16.43
N ALA A 580 -16.88 -13.70 -17.34
CA ALA A 580 -17.99 -12.78 -17.07
C ALA A 580 -18.86 -13.19 -15.87
N LEU A 581 -18.94 -14.49 -15.58
CA LEU A 581 -19.67 -15.04 -14.44
C LEU A 581 -18.82 -15.14 -13.17
N SER A 582 -17.52 -14.87 -13.22
CA SER A 582 -16.66 -14.85 -12.04
C SER A 582 -16.96 -13.61 -11.20
N ILE A 583 -17.15 -13.79 -9.89
CA ILE A 583 -17.45 -12.68 -8.96
C ILE A 583 -16.22 -12.18 -8.19
N GLU A 584 -15.03 -12.35 -8.76
CA GLU A 584 -13.79 -11.88 -8.15
C GLU A 584 -13.83 -10.35 -7.94
N PRO A 585 -13.39 -9.83 -6.77
CA PRO A 585 -13.67 -8.45 -6.35
C PRO A 585 -13.22 -7.35 -7.31
N TRP A 586 -12.20 -7.60 -8.14
CA TRP A 586 -11.61 -6.62 -9.05
C TRP A 586 -12.24 -6.65 -10.46
N GLN A 587 -12.98 -7.70 -10.80
CA GLN A 587 -13.48 -7.95 -12.16
C GLN A 587 -15.01 -7.84 -12.25
N PHE A 588 -15.72 -8.17 -11.18
CA PHE A 588 -17.19 -8.26 -11.22
C PHE A 588 -17.88 -6.97 -10.81
N LYS A 589 -18.62 -6.40 -11.77
CA LYS A 589 -19.52 -5.27 -11.58
C LYS A 589 -20.96 -5.74 -11.77
N PRO A 590 -21.75 -5.85 -10.68
CA PRO A 590 -23.14 -6.32 -10.75
C PRO A 590 -23.99 -5.57 -11.79
N GLU A 591 -23.78 -4.27 -11.93
CA GLU A 591 -24.47 -3.38 -12.86
C GLU A 591 -24.20 -3.71 -14.34
N ASP A 592 -23.01 -4.23 -14.66
CA ASP A 592 -22.64 -4.58 -16.03
C ASP A 592 -22.93 -6.05 -16.35
N ALA A 593 -23.14 -6.89 -15.34
CA ALA A 593 -23.10 -8.34 -15.46
C ALA A 593 -24.14 -8.88 -16.45
N VAL A 594 -25.36 -8.34 -16.43
CA VAL A 594 -26.45 -8.77 -17.32
C VAL A 594 -26.12 -8.48 -18.78
N GLU A 595 -25.61 -7.28 -19.07
CA GLU A 595 -25.23 -6.87 -20.42
C GLU A 595 -24.01 -7.65 -20.93
N LYS A 596 -22.98 -7.85 -20.08
CA LYS A 596 -21.83 -8.69 -20.40
C LYS A 596 -22.25 -10.11 -20.77
N VAL A 597 -23.15 -10.70 -19.98
CA VAL A 597 -23.68 -12.04 -20.28
C VAL A 597 -24.48 -12.02 -21.58
N ASP A 598 -25.33 -11.02 -21.84
CA ASP A 598 -26.07 -10.90 -23.10
C ASP A 598 -25.15 -10.93 -24.31
N LEU A 599 -24.12 -10.07 -24.32
CA LEU A 599 -23.13 -9.99 -25.39
C LEU A 599 -22.45 -11.33 -25.67
N LEU A 600 -22.03 -12.05 -24.62
CA LEU A 600 -21.35 -13.32 -24.75
C LEU A 600 -22.30 -14.47 -25.15
N MET A 601 -23.56 -14.43 -24.72
CA MET A 601 -24.56 -15.43 -25.08
C MET A 601 -24.95 -15.37 -26.56
N ARG A 602 -24.70 -14.26 -27.28
CA ARG A 602 -24.88 -14.17 -28.74
C ARG A 602 -24.01 -15.16 -29.53
N TYR A 603 -22.88 -15.58 -28.96
CA TYR A 603 -22.02 -16.62 -29.52
C TYR A 603 -22.56 -18.04 -29.31
N GLN A 604 -23.67 -18.20 -28.57
CA GLN A 604 -24.28 -19.48 -28.24
C GLN A 604 -23.27 -20.47 -27.62
N PRO A 605 -22.53 -20.07 -26.57
CA PRO A 605 -21.53 -20.94 -25.97
C PRO A 605 -22.18 -22.18 -25.35
N LYS A 606 -21.43 -23.29 -25.36
CA LYS A 606 -21.84 -24.50 -24.63
C LYS A 606 -21.76 -24.22 -23.13
N ILE A 607 -22.92 -24.25 -22.46
CA ILE A 607 -22.98 -24.15 -21.00
C ILE A 607 -22.57 -25.49 -20.39
N ASP A 608 -21.64 -25.45 -19.45
CA ASP A 608 -21.14 -26.59 -18.69
C ASP A 608 -21.37 -26.40 -17.18
N GLU A 609 -20.93 -27.37 -16.38
CA GLU A 609 -21.11 -27.32 -14.93
C GLU A 609 -20.37 -26.15 -14.26
N PHE A 610 -19.27 -25.67 -14.84
CA PHE A 610 -18.42 -24.63 -14.24
C PHE A 610 -19.01 -23.24 -14.44
N HIS A 611 -19.73 -23.02 -15.54
CA HIS A 611 -20.62 -21.88 -15.71
C HIS A 611 -21.73 -21.88 -14.64
N LEU A 612 -22.39 -23.03 -14.44
CA LEU A 612 -23.49 -23.15 -13.49
C LEU A 612 -23.02 -22.96 -12.04
N ARG A 613 -21.82 -23.44 -11.68
CA ARG A 613 -21.23 -23.19 -10.36
C ARG A 613 -21.01 -21.69 -10.10
N ARG A 614 -20.50 -20.96 -11.10
CA ARG A 614 -20.35 -19.49 -11.02
C ARG A 614 -21.70 -18.80 -10.90
N MET A 615 -22.71 -19.25 -11.64
CA MET A 615 -24.09 -18.79 -11.45
C MET A 615 -24.64 -19.09 -10.05
N GLY A 616 -24.29 -20.23 -9.45
CA GLY A 616 -24.64 -20.58 -8.06
C GLY A 616 -24.09 -19.56 -7.06
N LEU A 617 -22.85 -19.12 -7.30
CA LEU A 617 -22.22 -18.09 -6.50
C LEU A 617 -22.81 -16.68 -6.73
N ILE A 618 -23.19 -16.35 -7.97
CA ILE A 618 -23.97 -15.13 -8.27
C ILE A 618 -25.34 -15.19 -7.59
N LYS A 619 -26.06 -16.31 -7.63
CA LYS A 619 -27.34 -16.51 -6.92
C LYS A 619 -27.19 -16.26 -5.41
N LEU A 620 -26.09 -16.75 -4.83
CA LEU A 620 -25.81 -16.61 -3.41
C LEU A 620 -25.49 -15.16 -3.00
N LYS A 621 -24.71 -14.42 -3.82
CA LYS A 621 -24.20 -13.09 -3.45
C LYS A 621 -24.93 -11.90 -4.09
N TYR A 622 -25.57 -12.13 -5.23
CA TYR A 622 -26.26 -11.14 -6.07
C TYR A 622 -27.57 -11.73 -6.62
N PRO A 623 -28.54 -12.07 -5.77
CA PRO A 623 -29.75 -12.79 -6.18
C PRO A 623 -30.57 -12.05 -7.24
N ASP A 624 -30.62 -10.72 -7.21
CA ASP A 624 -31.36 -9.93 -8.20
C ASP A 624 -30.71 -9.99 -9.59
N VAL A 625 -29.37 -9.94 -9.66
CA VAL A 625 -28.61 -10.10 -10.90
C VAL A 625 -28.81 -11.51 -11.46
N TYR A 626 -28.76 -12.52 -10.59
CA TYR A 626 -29.04 -13.90 -10.97
C TYR A 626 -30.43 -14.05 -11.62
N GLN A 627 -31.48 -13.48 -11.01
CA GLN A 627 -32.84 -13.55 -11.56
C GLN A 627 -32.96 -12.89 -12.93
N GLN A 628 -32.30 -11.74 -13.12
CA GLN A 628 -32.28 -11.05 -14.41
C GLN A 628 -31.60 -11.91 -15.49
N ILE A 629 -30.43 -12.50 -15.19
CA ILE A 629 -29.70 -13.35 -16.14
C ILE A 629 -30.55 -14.56 -16.54
N ILE A 630 -31.14 -15.31 -15.59
CA ILE A 630 -31.88 -16.54 -15.93
C ILE A 630 -33.23 -16.28 -16.60
N SER A 631 -33.79 -15.08 -16.45
CA SER A 631 -35.01 -14.67 -17.14
C SER A 631 -34.78 -14.51 -18.65
N ALA A 632 -33.59 -14.04 -19.03
CA ALA A 632 -33.16 -13.95 -20.43
C ALA A 632 -32.56 -15.29 -20.94
N TYR A 633 -31.83 -16.01 -20.09
CA TYR A 633 -31.06 -17.20 -20.46
C TYR A 633 -31.33 -18.37 -19.51
N SER A 634 -32.44 -19.09 -19.73
CA SER A 634 -32.85 -20.19 -18.85
C SER A 634 -31.84 -21.33 -18.75
N GLN A 635 -30.96 -21.51 -19.74
CA GLN A 635 -29.89 -22.53 -19.67
C GLN A 635 -28.81 -22.23 -18.61
N LEU A 636 -28.73 -21.00 -18.10
CA LEU A 636 -27.83 -20.61 -16.99
C LEU A 636 -28.46 -20.82 -15.61
N LYS A 637 -29.69 -21.34 -15.55
CA LYS A 637 -30.37 -21.63 -14.29
C LYS A 637 -29.64 -22.73 -13.53
N VAL A 638 -29.31 -22.45 -12.27
CA VAL A 638 -28.67 -23.40 -11.36
C VAL A 638 -29.65 -24.55 -11.04
N ILE A 639 -29.18 -25.78 -11.21
CA ILE A 639 -29.96 -27.00 -10.99
C ILE A 639 -29.70 -27.58 -9.59
N ASP A 640 -28.45 -27.47 -9.12
CA ASP A 640 -28.02 -27.85 -7.77
C ASP A 640 -27.60 -26.60 -7.00
N ASP A 641 -28.40 -26.23 -6.01
CA ASP A 641 -28.20 -25.02 -5.21
C ASP A 641 -26.93 -25.06 -4.35
N ASN A 642 -26.31 -26.23 -4.19
CA ASN A 642 -25.05 -26.40 -3.46
C ASN A 642 -23.82 -26.41 -4.37
N ALA A 643 -24.00 -26.38 -5.69
CA ALA A 643 -22.88 -26.41 -6.64
C ALA A 643 -22.23 -25.03 -6.71
N LEU A 644 -21.17 -24.83 -5.93
CA LEU A 644 -20.35 -23.61 -5.93
C LEU A 644 -18.96 -23.88 -6.56
N PRO A 645 -18.23 -22.82 -6.98
CA PRO A 645 -16.86 -22.97 -7.47
C PRO A 645 -15.96 -23.57 -6.37
N LEU A 646 -15.20 -24.62 -6.71
CA LEU A 646 -14.42 -25.39 -5.74
C LEU A 646 -13.06 -24.75 -5.43
N SER A 647 -12.59 -23.90 -6.33
CA SER A 647 -11.35 -23.15 -6.23
C SER A 647 -11.57 -21.81 -6.90
N ILE A 648 -10.81 -20.81 -6.47
CA ILE A 648 -10.67 -19.55 -7.20
C ILE A 648 -9.19 -19.42 -7.52
N CYS A 649 -8.88 -19.01 -8.73
CA CYS A 649 -7.55 -18.53 -9.02
C CYS A 649 -7.70 -17.15 -9.64
N GLY A 650 -7.13 -16.14 -8.99
CA GLY A 650 -7.17 -14.77 -9.49
C GLY A 650 -6.46 -14.70 -10.83
N ILE A 651 -7.16 -14.19 -11.84
CA ILE A 651 -6.66 -14.08 -13.23
C ILE A 651 -6.31 -12.64 -13.55
#